data_AF-A0A180GNF9-F1
#
_entry.id   AF-A0A180GNF9-F1
#
_cell.length_a   1.000
_cell.length_b   1.000
_cell.length_c   1.000
_cell.angle_alpha   90.00
_cell.angle_beta   90.00
_cell.angle_gamma   90.00
#
_symmetry.space_group_name_H-M   'P 1'
#
loop_
_entity.id
_entity.type
_entity.pdbx_description
1 polymer ?
#
loop_
_entity_poly.entity_id
_entity_poly.type
_entity_poly.pdbx_seq_one_letter_code
_entity_poly.pdbx_strand_id
1 'polypeptide(L)'
;MTQQSVEAQAEPEASPCDPSKDHKPPNPARPAHYHPLDPLSTAEINSAYYLYQTLKLGQVVITYVNLIEPKKEEVLKFLGILIERSPDGQSPIELRRECEVCAIEVGTGSSYLIEVSLEPSSPTVSKPATKLPSGTHSCIPIEEVDEAERIAKNDPRVIDLCYQVGISKEQIFGDGWALGYDSRFGNFKRLQQCLMYARLVEHGNLYAHPLDFVVIVDILAKKVIHIDFPPHRIPGPELSSGTTQPPSLLHEEKDELDDEDLRKALQQSGRDRILPPMRKFDYLPHLLNQSSLEQDNQPWTMRPDLKPLHVVQPEGVSFVMEGNVLKWQKWQMHIGFNYREGLVINTVTYTDRGQVRPLFYRLSLAEMVVPYAAPETPHHRKFAFDVGEYGLGNLANSLSLGCDCLGTIQYLDAVNVSLEGKAVVINNAVCIHEEDAEGVLWKHSDLRPGGLAHSVRSRKLVVSIICTIANYEYLLYWNFFQDGTISFDVKLSGILNVYLLADGEDTDGFGTRIAPGLIAQHHAHTFCLRIDPMIDGLQNSVVQTDVVGVSEPTGSSENYLGNGFKVHRRVLKRTVEGAQKYDHSKGRYWSIVNPNKVHYASKEPIGYRIVCRDQPPMLAKADSMIAQRAPFAKHDFFVTPYVPHQYYPSGKFVPGTMETPVDSIENWLADDQNIENEDIVTYVTFGVNHIPTPEQFPVMSAETLTVTLKPSGFFDQNPSLDVPNAKDAQSRLTTMPAETLANQKYSQCCRELAELQVATRKPGVAPFGNGENPHEFKHIEFSNNDNLVLH
;
A
#
# COMPACT_ATOMS: atom_id res chain seq x y z
N MET A 1 26.36 -51.47 8.29
CA MET A 1 24.93 -51.78 8.49
C MET A 1 24.15 -50.51 8.23
N THR A 2 23.64 -50.43 7.00
CA THR A 2 22.48 -49.66 6.50
C THR A 2 22.09 -48.35 7.23
N GLN A 3 22.54 -47.22 6.67
CA GLN A 3 21.82 -45.95 6.68
C GLN A 3 20.82 -45.97 5.51
N GLN A 4 19.53 -45.73 5.79
CA GLN A 4 18.51 -45.48 4.78
C GLN A 4 18.54 -43.99 4.42
N SER A 5 18.78 -43.71 3.15
CA SER A 5 18.60 -42.43 2.48
C SER A 5 17.11 -42.10 2.36
N VAL A 6 16.72 -40.90 2.79
CA VAL A 6 15.42 -40.31 2.46
C VAL A 6 15.61 -39.55 1.14
N GLU A 7 15.07 -40.10 0.06
CA GLU A 7 15.02 -39.46 -1.25
C GLU A 7 14.06 -38.26 -1.19
N ALA A 8 14.55 -37.09 -1.59
CA ALA A 8 13.73 -35.93 -1.90
C ALA A 8 12.94 -36.23 -3.18
N GLN A 9 11.61 -36.15 -3.11
CA GLN A 9 10.76 -36.24 -4.29
C GLN A 9 10.96 -34.98 -5.13
N ALA A 10 11.50 -35.16 -6.33
CA ALA A 10 11.58 -34.15 -7.36
C ALA A 10 10.17 -33.68 -7.78
N GLU A 11 10.04 -32.39 -8.03
CA GLU A 11 8.87 -31.76 -8.67
C GLU A 11 8.57 -32.44 -10.02
N PRO A 12 7.29 -32.59 -10.41
CA PRO A 12 6.97 -33.17 -11.70
C PRO A 12 7.35 -32.20 -12.83
N GLU A 13 8.26 -32.62 -13.69
CA GLU A 13 8.57 -31.96 -14.95
C GLU A 13 7.27 -31.70 -15.73
N ALA A 14 7.04 -30.43 -16.09
CA ALA A 14 5.96 -30.04 -16.97
C ALA A 14 6.16 -30.66 -18.36
N SER A 15 5.29 -31.60 -18.73
CA SER A 15 5.28 -32.23 -20.05
C SER A 15 5.08 -31.18 -21.15
N PRO A 16 5.85 -31.19 -22.25
CA PRO A 16 5.58 -30.35 -23.40
C PRO A 16 4.29 -30.83 -24.10
N CYS A 17 3.28 -29.97 -24.18
CA CYS A 17 2.03 -30.28 -24.87
C CYS A 17 2.21 -30.28 -26.39
N ASP A 18 1.73 -31.35 -27.00
CA ASP A 18 1.57 -31.56 -28.45
C ASP A 18 0.61 -30.51 -29.07
N PRO A 19 1.04 -29.72 -30.07
CA PRO A 19 0.25 -28.65 -30.67
C PRO A 19 -0.90 -29.12 -31.59
N SER A 20 -1.23 -30.42 -31.61
CA SER A 20 -2.20 -31.00 -32.57
C SER A 20 -3.59 -31.34 -32.01
N LYS A 21 -3.94 -30.97 -30.77
CA LYS A 21 -5.29 -31.20 -30.22
C LYS A 21 -6.15 -29.93 -30.26
N ASP A 22 -7.28 -30.00 -30.98
CA ASP A 22 -8.37 -29.02 -30.95
C ASP A 22 -8.94 -28.89 -29.51
N HIS A 23 -8.39 -27.97 -28.73
CA HIS A 23 -8.86 -27.64 -27.40
C HIS A 23 -9.99 -26.61 -27.49
N LYS A 24 -11.23 -27.02 -27.16
CA LYS A 24 -12.35 -26.09 -26.92
C LYS A 24 -12.01 -25.19 -25.71
N PRO A 25 -12.46 -23.91 -25.70
CA PRO A 25 -12.26 -23.03 -24.56
C PRO A 25 -12.84 -23.66 -23.28
N PRO A 26 -12.15 -23.57 -22.12
CA PRO A 26 -12.69 -24.06 -20.86
C PRO A 26 -13.98 -23.28 -20.50
N ASN A 27 -14.99 -23.97 -19.97
CA ASN A 27 -16.28 -23.36 -19.62
C ASN A 27 -16.19 -22.70 -18.23
N PRO A 28 -16.37 -21.37 -18.10
CA PRO A 28 -16.37 -20.68 -16.82
C PRO A 28 -17.75 -20.80 -16.14
N ALA A 29 -17.96 -21.89 -15.39
CA ALA A 29 -19.14 -21.98 -14.54
C ALA A 29 -19.03 -21.00 -13.35
N ARG A 30 -20.09 -20.24 -13.07
CA ARG A 30 -20.11 -19.32 -11.92
C ARG A 30 -20.12 -20.11 -10.59
N PRO A 31 -19.36 -19.69 -9.57
CA PRO A 31 -19.35 -20.35 -8.26
C PRO A 31 -20.67 -20.13 -7.50
N ALA A 32 -20.92 -20.96 -6.48
CA ALA A 32 -22.14 -20.90 -5.66
C ALA A 32 -22.31 -19.57 -4.89
N HIS A 33 -21.21 -18.93 -4.51
CA HIS A 33 -21.17 -17.61 -3.87
C HIS A 33 -20.53 -16.57 -4.82
N TYR A 34 -21.09 -16.45 -6.03
CA TYR A 34 -20.60 -15.50 -7.03
C TYR A 34 -20.86 -14.05 -6.63
N HIS A 35 -19.82 -13.22 -6.71
CA HIS A 35 -19.91 -11.77 -6.61
C HIS A 35 -19.43 -11.12 -7.93
N PRO A 36 -20.09 -10.06 -8.44
CA PRO A 36 -19.71 -9.46 -9.73
C PRO A 36 -18.31 -8.84 -9.76
N LEU A 37 -17.78 -8.50 -8.58
CA LEU A 37 -16.43 -7.95 -8.37
C LEU A 37 -15.39 -9.01 -8.02
N ASP A 38 -15.72 -10.31 -8.04
CA ASP A 38 -14.73 -11.36 -7.81
C ASP A 38 -13.56 -11.20 -8.79
N PRO A 39 -12.31 -11.46 -8.38
CA PRO A 39 -11.17 -11.49 -9.31
C PRO A 39 -11.41 -12.48 -10.46
N LEU A 40 -10.69 -12.31 -11.57
CA LEU A 40 -10.75 -13.28 -12.66
C LEU A 40 -10.19 -14.63 -12.20
N SER A 41 -10.93 -15.68 -12.49
CA SER A 41 -10.48 -17.06 -12.27
C SER A 41 -9.41 -17.47 -13.29
N THR A 42 -8.67 -18.54 -12.96
CA THR A 42 -7.74 -19.18 -13.90
C THR A 42 -8.39 -19.58 -15.22
N ALA A 43 -9.64 -20.06 -15.18
CA ALA A 43 -10.40 -20.43 -16.37
C ALA A 43 -10.78 -19.21 -17.23
N GLU A 44 -11.15 -18.09 -16.60
CA GLU A 44 -11.47 -16.84 -17.30
C GLU A 44 -10.23 -16.26 -17.99
N ILE A 45 -9.09 -16.19 -17.29
CA ILE A 45 -7.82 -15.68 -17.84
C ILE A 45 -7.37 -16.54 -19.03
N ASN A 46 -7.36 -17.87 -18.87
CA ASN A 46 -6.98 -18.78 -19.96
C ASN A 46 -7.93 -18.68 -21.17
N SER A 47 -9.23 -18.41 -20.94
CA SER A 47 -10.21 -18.20 -22.02
C SER A 47 -9.96 -16.90 -22.77
N ALA A 48 -9.65 -15.82 -22.06
CA ALA A 48 -9.31 -14.53 -22.67
C ALA A 48 -8.05 -14.64 -23.52
N TYR A 49 -7.03 -15.36 -23.05
CA TYR A 49 -5.82 -15.67 -23.80
C TYR A 49 -6.09 -16.49 -25.06
N TYR A 50 -6.91 -17.54 -24.97
CA TYR A 50 -7.26 -18.35 -26.15
C TYR A 50 -7.91 -17.48 -27.24
N LEU A 51 -8.86 -16.60 -26.86
CA LEU A 51 -9.50 -15.68 -27.79
C LEU A 51 -8.51 -14.70 -28.41
N TYR A 52 -7.56 -14.19 -27.64
CA TYR A 52 -6.50 -13.34 -28.16
C TYR A 52 -5.75 -14.02 -29.32
N GLN A 53 -5.35 -15.28 -29.16
CA GLN A 53 -4.62 -16.01 -30.20
C GLN A 53 -5.40 -16.12 -31.52
N THR A 54 -6.73 -16.19 -31.47
CA THR A 54 -7.57 -16.29 -32.68
C THR A 54 -7.51 -15.05 -33.57
N LEU A 55 -7.07 -13.91 -33.04
CA LEU A 55 -6.98 -12.64 -33.77
C LEU A 55 -5.77 -12.54 -34.69
N LYS A 56 -4.86 -13.53 -34.64
CA LYS A 56 -3.67 -13.62 -35.52
C LYS A 56 -2.79 -12.36 -35.50
N LEU A 57 -2.70 -11.72 -34.34
CA LEU A 57 -1.81 -10.58 -34.08
C LEU A 57 -0.39 -11.11 -33.85
N GLY A 58 0.42 -11.26 -34.90
CA GLY A 58 1.87 -11.51 -34.82
C GLY A 58 2.36 -12.51 -33.76
N GLN A 59 3.60 -12.33 -33.30
CA GLN A 59 4.07 -12.90 -32.04
C GLN A 59 3.88 -11.85 -30.95
N VAL A 60 3.21 -12.21 -29.86
CA VAL A 60 2.85 -11.27 -28.79
C VAL A 60 3.30 -11.75 -27.42
N VAL A 61 3.41 -10.78 -26.51
CA VAL A 61 3.59 -10.99 -25.07
C VAL A 61 2.39 -10.37 -24.37
N ILE A 62 1.74 -11.11 -23.47
CA ILE A 62 0.64 -10.58 -22.65
C ILE A 62 1.22 -9.93 -21.40
N THR A 63 0.89 -8.67 -21.14
CA THR A 63 1.41 -7.94 -19.97
C THR A 63 0.42 -7.87 -18.82
N TYR A 64 -0.89 -7.87 -19.11
CA TYR A 64 -1.92 -8.07 -18.08
C TYR A 64 -3.24 -8.58 -18.68
N VAL A 65 -4.02 -9.23 -17.82
CA VAL A 65 -5.45 -9.51 -18.01
C VAL A 65 -6.18 -8.99 -16.78
N ASN A 66 -7.11 -8.06 -16.96
CA ASN A 66 -7.77 -7.37 -15.85
C ASN A 66 -9.28 -7.43 -15.96
N LEU A 67 -9.98 -7.57 -14.83
CA LEU A 67 -11.43 -7.46 -14.79
C LEU A 67 -11.85 -6.04 -15.19
N ILE A 68 -12.80 -5.93 -16.11
CA ILE A 68 -13.53 -4.69 -16.31
C ILE A 68 -14.66 -4.72 -15.28
N GLU A 69 -14.45 -4.05 -14.14
CA GLU A 69 -15.45 -4.00 -13.07
C GLU A 69 -16.79 -3.48 -13.64
N PRO A 70 -17.93 -4.13 -13.34
CA PRO A 70 -19.25 -3.60 -13.71
C PRO A 70 -19.47 -2.21 -13.09
N LYS A 71 -20.38 -1.43 -13.66
CA LYS A 71 -20.61 -0.06 -13.15
C LYS A 71 -21.11 -0.11 -11.70
N LYS A 72 -20.61 0.81 -10.87
CA LYS A 72 -20.99 0.99 -9.47
C LYS A 72 -22.50 0.84 -9.21
N GLU A 73 -23.32 1.58 -9.95
CA GLU A 73 -24.78 1.54 -9.81
C GLU A 73 -25.37 0.13 -10.07
N GLU A 74 -24.86 -0.58 -11.07
CA GLU A 74 -25.33 -1.92 -11.44
C GLU A 74 -24.97 -2.96 -10.37
N VAL A 75 -23.75 -2.86 -9.81
CA VAL A 75 -23.31 -3.70 -8.68
C VAL A 75 -24.17 -3.44 -7.45
N LEU A 76 -24.41 -2.17 -7.10
CA LEU A 76 -25.21 -1.81 -5.93
C LEU A 76 -26.67 -2.25 -6.05
N LYS A 77 -27.24 -2.24 -7.27
CA LYS A 77 -28.56 -2.82 -7.56
C LYS A 77 -28.56 -4.34 -7.45
N PHE A 78 -27.53 -5.01 -8.00
CA PHE A 78 -27.37 -6.46 -7.90
C PHE A 78 -27.31 -6.92 -6.43
N LEU A 79 -26.61 -6.18 -5.58
CA LEU A 79 -26.48 -6.47 -4.14
C LEU A 79 -27.66 -6.01 -3.29
N GLY A 80 -28.62 -5.26 -3.87
CA GLY A 80 -29.74 -4.70 -3.13
C GLY A 80 -29.36 -3.63 -2.09
N ILE A 81 -28.18 -3.00 -2.22
CA ILE A 81 -27.71 -1.94 -1.32
C ILE A 81 -28.40 -0.61 -1.64
N LEU A 82 -28.64 -0.32 -2.93
CA LEU A 82 -29.41 0.82 -3.39
C LEU A 82 -30.77 0.34 -3.91
N ILE A 83 -31.80 0.41 -3.07
CA ILE A 83 -33.18 0.24 -3.49
C ILE A 83 -33.84 1.62 -3.44
N GLU A 84 -33.71 2.40 -4.51
CA GLU A 84 -34.88 3.19 -4.88
C GLU A 84 -35.97 2.18 -5.20
N ARG A 85 -37.16 2.33 -4.59
CA ARG A 85 -38.30 1.44 -4.85
C ARG A 85 -38.65 1.54 -6.33
N SER A 86 -38.11 0.66 -7.17
CA SER A 86 -38.73 0.37 -8.46
C SER A 86 -40.14 -0.12 -8.17
N PRO A 87 -41.20 0.53 -8.69
CA PRO A 87 -42.58 0.10 -8.50
C PRO A 87 -42.85 -1.31 -9.03
N ASP A 88 -41.98 -1.75 -9.95
CA ASP A 88 -42.11 -3.00 -10.67
C ASP A 88 -40.97 -3.90 -10.20
N GLY A 89 -41.29 -4.98 -9.48
CA GLY A 89 -40.32 -5.97 -9.00
C GLY A 89 -39.61 -6.71 -10.13
N GLN A 90 -38.71 -6.01 -10.84
CA GLN A 90 -37.94 -6.55 -11.95
C GLN A 90 -36.92 -7.56 -11.46
N SER A 91 -36.76 -8.61 -12.28
CA SER A 91 -35.79 -9.71 -12.12
C SER A 91 -34.37 -9.22 -11.82
N PRO A 92 -33.52 -10.05 -11.18
CA PRO A 92 -32.11 -9.71 -10.96
C PRO A 92 -31.44 -9.30 -12.28
N ILE A 93 -30.73 -8.17 -12.25
CA ILE A 93 -29.97 -7.67 -13.39
C ILE A 93 -28.86 -8.69 -13.70
N GLU A 94 -28.88 -9.24 -14.91
CA GLU A 94 -27.76 -10.06 -15.39
C GLU A 94 -26.59 -9.14 -15.75
N LEU A 95 -25.56 -9.13 -14.90
CA LEU A 95 -24.35 -8.36 -15.14
C LEU A 95 -23.45 -9.11 -16.12
N ARG A 96 -22.96 -8.38 -17.11
CA ARG A 96 -21.93 -8.88 -18.03
C ARG A 96 -20.62 -9.03 -17.28
N ARG A 97 -19.94 -10.15 -17.52
CA ARG A 97 -18.60 -10.41 -17.00
C ARG A 97 -17.60 -10.16 -18.14
N GLU A 98 -16.78 -9.12 -18.01
CA GLU A 98 -15.85 -8.71 -19.07
C GLU A 98 -14.44 -8.53 -18.51
N CYS A 99 -13.43 -8.79 -19.33
CA CYS A 99 -12.04 -8.50 -19.01
C CYS A 99 -11.35 -7.77 -20.16
N GLU A 100 -10.30 -7.05 -19.82
CA GLU A 100 -9.39 -6.42 -20.75
C GLU A 100 -8.07 -7.20 -20.79
N VAL A 101 -7.54 -7.42 -21.99
CA VAL A 101 -6.24 -8.05 -22.24
C VAL A 101 -5.33 -7.01 -22.89
N CYS A 102 -4.14 -6.80 -22.32
CA CYS A 102 -3.10 -6.00 -22.95
C CYS A 102 -1.95 -6.88 -23.44
N ALA A 103 -1.51 -6.63 -24.66
CA ALA A 103 -0.49 -7.41 -25.31
C ALA A 103 0.45 -6.53 -26.15
N ILE A 104 1.70 -6.94 -26.26
CA ILE A 104 2.73 -6.26 -27.05
C ILE A 104 3.14 -7.17 -28.19
N GLU A 105 3.06 -6.68 -29.43
CA GLU A 105 3.62 -7.37 -30.60
C GLU A 105 5.14 -7.25 -30.60
N VAL A 106 5.85 -8.37 -30.47
CA VAL A 106 7.31 -8.41 -30.29
C VAL A 106 8.05 -7.78 -31.47
N GLY A 107 7.61 -8.02 -32.70
CA GLY A 107 8.29 -7.54 -33.89
C GLY A 107 8.17 -6.02 -34.13
N THR A 108 7.12 -5.38 -33.60
CA THR A 108 6.87 -3.95 -33.84
C THR A 108 6.92 -3.10 -32.57
N GLY A 109 6.92 -3.71 -31.38
CA GLY A 109 6.75 -3.05 -30.09
C GLY A 109 5.38 -2.41 -29.89
N SER A 110 4.41 -2.69 -30.77
CA SER A 110 3.08 -2.10 -30.69
C SER A 110 2.23 -2.77 -29.62
N SER A 111 1.65 -1.98 -28.74
CA SER A 111 0.72 -2.45 -27.71
C SER A 111 -0.73 -2.47 -28.24
N TYR A 112 -1.49 -3.49 -27.84
CA TYR A 112 -2.90 -3.70 -28.21
C TYR A 112 -3.75 -3.94 -26.95
N LEU A 113 -4.96 -3.40 -26.95
CA LEU A 113 -6.01 -3.69 -25.98
C LEU A 113 -7.15 -4.47 -26.60
N ILE A 114 -7.65 -5.46 -25.87
CA ILE A 114 -8.77 -6.30 -26.30
C ILE A 114 -9.73 -6.46 -25.15
N GLU A 115 -11.01 -6.25 -25.41
CA GLU A 115 -12.06 -6.52 -24.44
C GLU A 115 -12.74 -7.85 -24.79
N VAL A 116 -12.89 -8.70 -23.77
CA VAL A 116 -13.44 -10.05 -23.88
C VAL A 116 -14.62 -10.17 -22.93
N SER A 117 -15.74 -10.62 -23.46
CA SER A 117 -16.88 -11.08 -22.68
C SER A 117 -16.65 -12.53 -22.27
N LEU A 118 -16.80 -12.81 -20.98
CA LEU A 118 -16.51 -14.08 -20.31
C LEU A 118 -17.79 -14.87 -20.01
N GLU A 119 -18.84 -14.71 -20.83
CA GLU A 119 -20.11 -15.41 -20.57
C GLU A 119 -19.92 -16.94 -20.53
N PRO A 120 -20.54 -17.64 -19.55
CA PRO A 120 -20.33 -19.08 -19.32
C PRO A 120 -20.52 -19.97 -20.55
N SER A 121 -21.45 -19.60 -21.44
CA SER A 121 -21.80 -20.43 -22.59
C SER A 121 -20.82 -20.31 -23.77
N SER A 122 -20.14 -19.17 -23.94
CA SER A 122 -19.13 -18.94 -24.97
C SER A 122 -18.43 -17.59 -24.73
N PRO A 123 -17.15 -17.56 -24.32
CA PRO A 123 -16.43 -16.31 -24.26
C PRO A 123 -16.27 -15.74 -25.68
N THR A 124 -16.36 -14.42 -25.84
CA THR A 124 -16.27 -13.74 -27.15
C THR A 124 -15.52 -12.42 -27.03
N VAL A 125 -14.91 -11.97 -28.13
CA VAL A 125 -14.32 -10.63 -28.22
C VAL A 125 -15.46 -9.61 -28.24
N SER A 126 -15.61 -8.83 -27.17
CA SER A 126 -16.70 -7.85 -27.02
C SER A 126 -16.41 -6.55 -27.77
N LYS A 127 -15.13 -6.18 -27.93
CA LYS A 127 -14.68 -5.09 -28.80
C LYS A 127 -13.45 -5.49 -29.62
N PRO A 128 -13.33 -5.01 -30.87
CA PRO A 128 -12.14 -5.26 -31.70
C PRO A 128 -10.84 -4.82 -31.02
N ALA A 129 -9.75 -5.54 -31.32
CA ALA A 129 -8.42 -5.19 -30.84
C ALA A 129 -8.07 -3.74 -31.23
N THR A 130 -7.74 -2.92 -30.24
CA THR A 130 -7.38 -1.52 -30.42
C THR A 130 -5.88 -1.36 -30.27
N LYS A 131 -5.21 -0.89 -31.32
CA LYS A 131 -3.78 -0.53 -31.26
C LYS A 131 -3.63 0.75 -30.44
N LEU A 132 -2.76 0.74 -29.44
CA LEU A 132 -2.45 1.91 -28.62
C LEU A 132 -1.58 2.91 -29.41
N PRO A 133 -1.60 4.20 -29.04
CA PRO A 133 -0.72 5.20 -29.65
C PRO A 133 0.76 4.79 -29.58
N SER A 134 1.53 5.16 -30.60
CA SER A 134 2.97 4.88 -30.66
C SER A 134 3.68 5.43 -29.42
N GLY A 135 4.54 4.61 -28.82
CA GLY A 135 5.27 4.96 -27.59
C GLY A 135 4.46 4.81 -26.29
N THR A 136 3.27 4.19 -26.35
CA THR A 136 2.52 3.76 -25.16
C THR A 136 3.00 2.38 -24.71
N HIS A 137 3.51 2.31 -23.48
CA HIS A 137 3.98 1.07 -22.88
C HIS A 137 3.02 0.62 -21.77
N SER A 138 2.69 -0.66 -21.76
CA SER A 138 2.00 -1.28 -20.62
C SER A 138 2.97 -1.56 -19.47
N CYS A 139 2.44 -1.91 -18.30
CA CYS A 139 3.23 -2.31 -17.13
C CYS A 139 4.28 -3.36 -17.47
N ILE A 140 5.32 -3.43 -16.65
CA ILE A 140 6.48 -4.30 -16.74
C ILE A 140 6.21 -5.49 -15.82
N PRO A 141 5.86 -6.67 -16.36
CA PRO A 141 5.67 -7.87 -15.55
C PRO A 141 7.01 -8.31 -14.94
N ILE A 142 6.94 -9.09 -13.85
CA ILE A 142 8.14 -9.54 -13.11
C ILE A 142 9.07 -10.35 -14.02
N GLU A 143 8.52 -11.16 -14.90
CA GLU A 143 9.32 -11.97 -15.83
C GLU A 143 10.14 -11.10 -16.79
N GLU A 144 9.71 -9.87 -17.11
CA GLU A 144 10.54 -8.94 -17.88
C GLU A 144 11.65 -8.32 -17.04
N VAL A 145 11.46 -8.15 -15.73
CA VAL A 145 12.51 -7.70 -14.80
C VAL A 145 13.61 -8.75 -14.71
N ASP A 146 13.24 -10.02 -14.54
CA ASP A 146 14.17 -11.16 -14.54
C ASP A 146 14.89 -11.32 -15.89
N GLU A 147 14.17 -11.10 -16.99
CA GLU A 147 14.75 -11.13 -18.34
C GLU A 147 15.78 -10.02 -18.54
N ALA A 148 15.57 -8.84 -17.95
CA ALA A 148 16.52 -7.72 -18.01
C ALA A 148 17.86 -8.11 -17.35
N GLU A 149 17.81 -8.69 -16.16
CA GLU A 149 19.00 -9.24 -15.47
C GLU A 149 19.68 -10.30 -16.34
N ARG A 150 18.90 -11.25 -16.88
CA ARG A 150 19.43 -12.34 -17.70
C ARG A 150 20.13 -11.81 -18.95
N ILE A 151 19.60 -10.77 -19.60
CA ILE A 151 20.23 -10.13 -20.76
C ILE A 151 21.54 -9.44 -20.33
N ALA A 152 21.50 -8.62 -19.28
CA ALA A 152 22.68 -7.89 -18.80
C ALA A 152 23.81 -8.83 -18.36
N LYS A 153 23.50 -9.86 -17.57
CA LYS A 153 24.46 -10.86 -17.05
C LYS A 153 25.14 -11.70 -18.14
N ASN A 154 24.50 -11.87 -19.29
CA ASN A 154 25.04 -12.65 -20.40
C ASN A 154 25.71 -11.80 -21.48
N ASP A 155 25.70 -10.48 -21.33
CA ASP A 155 26.36 -9.58 -22.27
C ASP A 155 27.89 -9.63 -22.12
N PRO A 156 28.67 -9.91 -23.18
CA PRO A 156 30.13 -10.02 -23.09
C PRO A 156 30.80 -8.75 -22.55
N ARG A 157 30.24 -7.58 -22.83
CA ARG A 157 30.80 -6.29 -22.41
C ARG A 157 30.57 -6.05 -20.92
N VAL A 158 29.38 -6.38 -20.42
CA VAL A 158 29.08 -6.35 -18.97
C VAL A 158 29.98 -7.33 -18.22
N ILE A 159 30.17 -8.53 -18.76
CA ILE A 159 31.07 -9.54 -18.18
C ILE A 159 32.51 -9.01 -18.09
N ASP A 160 33.02 -8.38 -19.17
CA ASP A 160 34.35 -7.79 -19.17
C ASP A 160 34.48 -6.67 -18.12
N LEU A 161 33.50 -5.76 -18.05
CA LEU A 161 33.48 -4.69 -17.04
C LEU A 161 33.48 -5.22 -15.60
N CYS A 162 32.82 -6.33 -15.33
CA CYS A 162 32.83 -7.01 -14.04
C CYS A 162 34.19 -7.67 -13.75
N TYR A 163 34.80 -8.33 -14.74
CA TYR A 163 36.13 -8.92 -14.56
C TYR A 163 37.21 -7.89 -14.23
N GLN A 164 37.13 -6.70 -14.83
CA GLN A 164 38.05 -5.59 -14.53
C GLN A 164 38.06 -5.18 -13.05
N VAL A 165 36.95 -5.41 -12.33
CA VAL A 165 36.81 -5.11 -10.89
C VAL A 165 36.81 -6.37 -10.02
N GLY A 166 37.23 -7.52 -10.58
CA GLY A 166 37.41 -8.77 -9.85
C GLY A 166 36.13 -9.58 -9.60
N ILE A 167 35.04 -9.29 -10.31
CA ILE A 167 33.76 -9.99 -10.19
C ILE A 167 33.61 -11.01 -11.32
N SER A 168 33.34 -12.26 -10.97
CA SER A 168 33.10 -13.34 -11.93
C SER A 168 31.66 -13.31 -12.46
N LYS A 169 31.42 -13.94 -13.62
CA LYS A 169 30.10 -14.01 -14.26
C LYS A 169 29.02 -14.53 -13.30
N GLU A 170 29.33 -15.56 -12.51
CA GLU A 170 28.40 -16.21 -11.61
C GLU A 170 27.92 -15.26 -10.50
N GLN A 171 28.77 -14.31 -10.13
CA GLN A 171 28.53 -13.30 -9.10
C GLN A 171 27.80 -12.06 -9.61
N ILE A 172 27.55 -11.92 -10.91
CA ILE A 172 26.83 -10.77 -11.48
C ILE A 172 25.33 -10.95 -11.20
N PHE A 173 24.74 -9.94 -10.58
CA PHE A 173 23.29 -9.79 -10.40
C PHE A 173 22.85 -8.39 -10.80
N GLY A 174 21.57 -8.20 -11.07
CA GLY A 174 21.04 -6.88 -11.34
C GLY A 174 19.54 -6.78 -11.16
N ASP A 175 19.09 -5.62 -10.67
CA ASP A 175 17.67 -5.33 -10.53
C ASP A 175 17.21 -4.58 -11.78
N GLY A 176 16.32 -5.20 -12.57
CA GLY A 176 15.67 -4.57 -13.71
C GLY A 176 14.64 -3.53 -13.25
N TRP A 177 14.82 -2.28 -13.68
CA TRP A 177 13.96 -1.16 -13.33
C TRP A 177 13.37 -0.55 -14.60
N ALA A 178 12.17 0.01 -14.47
CA ALA A 178 11.65 0.96 -15.44
C ALA A 178 12.71 2.04 -15.71
N LEU A 179 12.92 2.36 -17.00
CA LEU A 179 13.82 3.44 -17.37
C LEU A 179 13.30 4.82 -16.88
N GLY A 180 12.00 4.91 -16.58
CA GLY A 180 11.27 6.16 -16.48
C GLY A 180 11.14 6.76 -17.87
N TYR A 181 12.08 7.63 -18.24
CA TYR A 181 12.26 8.13 -19.60
C TYR A 181 13.69 8.64 -19.78
N ASP A 182 14.25 8.47 -20.97
CA ASP A 182 15.56 9.01 -21.35
C ASP A 182 15.52 9.44 -22.82
N SER A 183 15.73 10.74 -23.07
CA SER A 183 15.61 11.32 -24.41
C SER A 183 16.62 10.76 -25.41
N ARG A 184 17.72 10.15 -24.94
CA ARG A 184 18.73 9.53 -25.79
C ARG A 184 18.18 8.36 -26.62
N PHE A 185 17.17 7.66 -26.12
CA PHE A 185 16.66 6.44 -26.76
C PHE A 185 15.26 6.62 -27.36
N GLY A 186 14.66 7.81 -27.22
CA GLY A 186 13.27 8.07 -27.58
C GLY A 186 12.29 7.25 -26.73
N ASN A 187 11.03 7.14 -27.19
CA ASN A 187 9.97 6.45 -26.46
C ASN A 187 9.38 5.22 -27.19
N PHE A 188 10.02 4.75 -28.26
CA PHE A 188 9.49 3.67 -29.09
C PHE A 188 10.02 2.29 -28.72
N LYS A 189 11.13 2.21 -27.96
CA LYS A 189 11.71 0.97 -27.46
C LYS A 189 11.16 0.66 -26.06
N ARG A 190 11.00 -0.63 -25.74
CA ARG A 190 10.60 -1.09 -24.39
C ARG A 190 11.87 -1.32 -23.58
N LEU A 191 12.26 -0.29 -22.82
CA LEU A 191 13.55 -0.22 -22.17
C LEU A 191 13.46 -0.38 -20.66
N GLN A 192 14.45 -1.07 -20.10
CA GLN A 192 14.71 -1.13 -18.68
C GLN A 192 16.15 -0.71 -18.39
N GLN A 193 16.39 -0.17 -17.19
CA GLN A 193 17.72 0.05 -16.65
C GLN A 193 17.99 -1.01 -15.58
N CYS A 194 19.12 -1.71 -15.66
CA CYS A 194 19.54 -2.69 -14.67
C CYS A 194 20.56 -2.05 -13.74
N LEU A 195 20.21 -1.95 -12.45
CA LEU A 195 21.14 -1.57 -11.40
C LEU A 195 21.97 -2.81 -11.06
N MET A 196 23.28 -2.75 -11.29
CA MET A 196 24.14 -3.93 -11.24
C MET A 196 24.79 -4.09 -9.87
N TYR A 197 24.85 -5.34 -9.39
CA TYR A 197 25.39 -5.72 -8.09
C TYR A 197 26.25 -6.99 -8.22
N ALA A 198 27.08 -7.24 -7.21
CA ALA A 198 27.78 -8.49 -7.04
C ALA A 198 27.22 -9.29 -5.86
N ARG A 199 27.08 -10.61 -6.01
CA ARG A 199 26.79 -11.51 -4.89
C ARG A 199 28.01 -12.37 -4.63
N LEU A 200 28.73 -12.10 -3.53
CA LEU A 200 30.02 -12.74 -3.26
C LEU A 200 29.90 -14.19 -2.78
N VAL A 201 28.81 -14.52 -2.10
CA VAL A 201 28.50 -15.86 -1.57
C VAL A 201 27.04 -16.20 -1.84
N GLU A 202 26.71 -17.48 -1.94
CA GLU A 202 25.34 -17.93 -2.10
C GLU A 202 24.44 -17.35 -1.00
N HIS A 203 23.28 -16.79 -1.38
CA HIS A 203 22.35 -16.06 -0.51
C HIS A 203 22.90 -14.82 0.22
N GLY A 204 24.12 -14.37 -0.11
CA GLY A 204 24.71 -13.17 0.45
C GLY A 204 23.99 -11.89 0.03
N ASN A 205 24.15 -10.82 0.82
CA ASN A 205 23.53 -9.53 0.56
C ASN A 205 24.18 -8.85 -0.66
N LEU A 206 23.56 -8.92 -1.83
CA LEU A 206 24.07 -8.29 -3.05
C LEU A 206 24.11 -6.75 -2.98
N TYR A 207 23.21 -6.13 -2.21
CA TYR A 207 23.15 -4.66 -2.05
C TYR A 207 24.34 -4.08 -1.29
N ALA A 208 25.14 -4.93 -0.63
CA ALA A 208 26.42 -4.54 -0.05
C ALA A 208 27.54 -4.35 -1.09
N HIS A 209 27.28 -4.73 -2.34
CA HIS A 209 28.27 -4.78 -3.41
C HIS A 209 27.74 -4.18 -4.73
N PRO A 210 27.27 -2.92 -4.76
CA PRO A 210 26.87 -2.26 -6.00
C PRO A 210 28.06 -2.15 -6.96
N LEU A 211 27.79 -2.21 -8.25
CA LEU A 211 28.76 -1.98 -9.32
C LEU A 211 28.66 -0.53 -9.81
N ASP A 212 29.73 -0.03 -10.43
CA ASP A 212 29.90 1.38 -10.77
C ASP A 212 29.29 1.79 -12.12
N PHE A 213 28.32 1.02 -12.60
CA PHE A 213 27.66 1.24 -13.89
C PHE A 213 26.21 0.75 -13.88
N VAL A 214 25.41 1.28 -14.79
CA VAL A 214 24.00 0.95 -14.98
C VAL A 214 23.79 0.51 -16.42
N VAL A 215 23.15 -0.64 -16.64
CA VAL A 215 22.99 -1.25 -17.97
C VAL A 215 21.62 -0.90 -18.54
N ILE A 216 21.53 -0.46 -19.80
CA ILE A 216 20.25 -0.20 -20.48
C ILE A 216 19.94 -1.35 -21.42
N VAL A 217 18.78 -1.96 -21.24
CA VAL A 217 18.35 -3.16 -21.96
C VAL A 217 17.11 -2.86 -22.80
N ASP A 218 17.14 -3.29 -24.06
CA ASP A 218 15.94 -3.43 -24.89
C ASP A 218 15.38 -4.83 -24.71
N ILE A 219 14.22 -4.91 -24.05
CA ILE A 219 13.60 -6.17 -23.63
C ILE A 219 13.08 -6.97 -24.83
N LEU A 220 12.52 -6.27 -25.82
CA LEU A 220 11.95 -6.95 -27.00
C LEU A 220 13.06 -7.42 -27.94
N ALA A 221 14.11 -6.61 -28.12
CA ALA A 221 15.28 -6.99 -28.91
C ALA A 221 16.26 -7.92 -28.16
N LYS A 222 16.03 -8.15 -26.86
CA LYS A 222 16.85 -8.98 -25.96
C LYS A 222 18.34 -8.63 -25.97
N LYS A 223 18.66 -7.33 -25.95
CA LYS A 223 20.04 -6.83 -26.06
C LYS A 223 20.34 -5.67 -25.11
N VAL A 224 21.59 -5.59 -24.67
CA VAL A 224 22.14 -4.39 -24.04
C VAL A 224 22.39 -3.34 -25.14
N ILE A 225 21.81 -2.15 -24.96
CA ILE A 225 21.93 -1.04 -25.91
C ILE A 225 22.84 0.09 -25.41
N HIS A 226 23.04 0.21 -24.10
CA HIS A 226 23.93 1.22 -23.53
C HIS A 226 24.38 0.85 -22.11
N ILE A 227 25.49 1.44 -21.64
CA ILE A 227 25.95 1.33 -20.26
C ILE A 227 26.34 2.72 -19.77
N ASP A 228 25.67 3.20 -18.72
CA ASP A 228 25.95 4.49 -18.08
C ASP A 228 26.96 4.31 -16.94
N PHE A 229 27.93 5.22 -16.84
CA PHE A 229 28.83 5.35 -15.69
C PHE A 229 28.47 6.61 -14.90
N PRO A 230 27.86 6.50 -13.70
CA PRO A 230 27.51 7.66 -12.90
C PRO A 230 28.75 8.45 -12.48
N PRO A 231 28.78 9.80 -12.60
CA PRO A 231 29.87 10.63 -12.11
C PRO A 231 29.86 10.68 -10.57
N HIS A 232 30.94 11.19 -9.98
CA HIS A 232 31.05 11.36 -8.53
C HIS A 232 31.54 12.75 -8.14
N ARG A 233 31.43 13.11 -6.86
CA ARG A 233 31.87 14.40 -6.31
C ARG A 233 33.23 14.27 -5.62
N ILE A 234 34.29 14.51 -6.39
CA ILE A 234 35.70 14.46 -5.95
C ILE A 234 36.01 15.77 -5.21
N PRO A 235 36.66 15.75 -4.03
CA PRO A 235 36.29 16.54 -2.85
C PRO A 235 35.77 17.96 -3.16
N GLY A 236 34.46 18.16 -3.00
CA GLY A 236 33.78 19.43 -3.28
C GLY A 236 32.38 19.19 -3.87
N PRO A 237 31.57 20.26 -4.03
CA PRO A 237 30.22 20.14 -4.58
C PRO A 237 30.19 19.82 -6.09
N GLU A 238 31.32 19.92 -6.78
CA GLU A 238 31.39 19.75 -8.24
C GLU A 238 31.38 18.26 -8.63
N LEU A 239 30.58 17.92 -9.64
CA LEU A 239 30.58 16.59 -10.26
C LEU A 239 31.83 16.42 -11.14
N SER A 240 32.40 15.23 -11.17
CA SER A 240 33.54 14.88 -12.04
C SER A 240 33.26 15.07 -13.54
N SER A 241 32.00 14.96 -13.95
CA SER A 241 31.54 15.26 -15.32
C SER A 241 31.33 16.76 -15.59
N GLY A 242 31.27 17.59 -14.55
CA GLY A 242 30.89 19.00 -14.62
C GLY A 242 29.41 19.26 -14.93
N THR A 243 28.57 18.22 -15.03
CA THR A 243 27.15 18.34 -15.41
C THR A 243 26.30 17.20 -14.86
N THR A 244 25.02 17.47 -14.60
CA THR A 244 24.02 16.45 -14.27
C THR A 244 23.37 15.82 -15.50
N GLN A 245 23.61 16.39 -16.69
CA GLN A 245 22.99 15.94 -17.94
C GLN A 245 23.53 14.57 -18.40
N PRO A 246 22.68 13.72 -19.00
CA PRO A 246 23.14 12.50 -19.63
C PRO A 246 24.07 12.84 -20.83
N PRO A 247 25.15 12.07 -21.04
CA PRO A 247 26.04 12.29 -22.17
C PRO A 247 25.34 11.95 -23.50
N SER A 248 25.63 12.72 -24.56
CA SER A 248 25.13 12.41 -25.91
C SER A 248 25.64 11.05 -26.41
N LEU A 249 24.76 10.30 -27.08
CA LEU A 249 25.15 9.06 -27.77
C LEU A 249 26.12 9.39 -28.91
N LEU A 250 27.15 8.56 -29.10
CA LEU A 250 28.12 8.70 -30.19
C LEU A 250 27.51 8.43 -31.57
N HIS A 251 26.54 7.52 -31.62
CA HIS A 251 25.91 7.04 -32.83
C HIS A 251 24.40 6.86 -32.59
N GLU A 252 23.61 7.91 -32.79
CA GLU A 252 22.15 7.88 -32.60
C GLU A 252 21.45 6.81 -33.47
N GLU A 253 22.07 6.42 -34.60
CA GLU A 253 21.53 5.43 -35.54
C GLU A 253 22.09 4.00 -35.34
N LYS A 254 23.13 3.82 -34.50
CA LYS A 254 23.65 2.47 -34.24
C LYS A 254 22.80 1.80 -33.17
N ASP A 255 22.31 0.63 -33.53
CA ASP A 255 21.53 -0.23 -32.65
C ASP A 255 22.41 -1.19 -31.83
N GLU A 256 23.73 -1.04 -31.91
CA GLU A 256 24.75 -1.89 -31.29
C GLU A 256 25.78 -1.02 -30.55
N LEU A 257 26.01 -1.35 -29.28
CA LEU A 257 27.02 -0.77 -28.41
C LEU A 257 28.40 -1.37 -28.72
N ASP A 258 29.44 -0.55 -28.90
CA ASP A 258 30.81 -1.04 -29.12
C ASP A 258 31.79 -0.62 -28.00
N ASP A 259 33.02 -1.13 -28.05
CA ASP A 259 34.05 -0.85 -27.02
C ASP A 259 34.47 0.64 -27.01
N GLU A 260 34.28 1.37 -28.11
CA GLU A 260 34.55 2.81 -28.17
C GLU A 260 33.47 3.58 -27.39
N ASP A 261 32.21 3.20 -27.58
CA ASP A 261 31.09 3.76 -26.84
C ASP A 261 31.28 3.62 -25.33
N LEU A 262 31.71 2.44 -24.86
CA LEU A 262 31.98 2.17 -23.46
C LEU A 262 33.14 2.99 -22.90
N ARG A 263 34.26 3.05 -23.62
CA ARG A 263 35.42 3.84 -23.21
C ARG A 263 35.08 5.32 -23.11
N LYS A 264 34.28 5.83 -24.06
CA LYS A 264 33.85 7.23 -24.01
C LYS A 264 32.83 7.49 -22.89
N ALA A 265 31.88 6.58 -22.65
CA ALA A 265 30.93 6.72 -21.55
C ALA A 265 31.65 6.81 -20.19
N LEU A 266 32.66 5.96 -19.96
CA LEU A 266 33.51 6.05 -18.78
C LEU A 266 34.30 7.37 -18.75
N GLN A 267 34.93 7.77 -19.85
CA GLN A 267 35.67 9.04 -19.93
C GLN A 267 34.78 10.26 -19.63
N GLN A 268 33.53 10.26 -20.11
CA GLN A 268 32.55 11.33 -19.89
C GLN A 268 32.08 11.41 -18.43
N SER A 269 32.11 10.30 -17.69
CA SER A 269 31.87 10.32 -16.25
C SER A 269 32.95 11.09 -15.48
N GLY A 270 34.12 11.30 -16.09
CA GLY A 270 35.23 12.06 -15.49
C GLY A 270 35.93 11.33 -14.34
N ARG A 271 35.77 10.01 -14.23
CA ARG A 271 36.36 9.20 -13.17
C ARG A 271 36.88 7.86 -13.65
N ASP A 272 37.75 7.27 -12.84
CA ASP A 272 38.19 5.89 -13.00
C ASP A 272 37.13 4.89 -12.49
N ARG A 273 37.34 3.60 -12.78
CA ARG A 273 36.50 2.51 -12.27
C ARG A 273 36.57 2.44 -10.75
N ILE A 274 35.42 2.23 -10.10
CA ILE A 274 35.32 2.09 -8.65
C ILE A 274 35.12 0.61 -8.31
N LEU A 275 35.94 0.08 -7.40
CA LEU A 275 35.82 -1.30 -6.94
C LEU A 275 34.61 -1.44 -6.01
N PRO A 276 33.83 -2.54 -6.13
CA PRO A 276 32.76 -2.81 -5.17
C PRO A 276 33.35 -3.07 -3.78
N PRO A 277 32.69 -2.63 -2.69
CA PRO A 277 33.06 -3.01 -1.34
C PRO A 277 33.06 -4.52 -1.22
N MET A 278 34.07 -5.11 -0.57
CA MET A 278 34.14 -6.58 -0.42
C MET A 278 33.61 -7.06 0.95
N ARG A 279 33.21 -6.13 1.82
CA ARG A 279 32.60 -6.47 3.11
C ARG A 279 31.15 -6.90 2.88
N LYS A 280 30.78 -8.10 3.33
CA LYS A 280 29.54 -8.78 2.95
C LYS A 280 28.25 -8.13 3.48
N PHE A 281 28.27 -7.57 4.69
CA PHE A 281 27.07 -7.00 5.36
C PHE A 281 25.82 -7.89 5.24
N ASP A 282 25.96 -9.19 5.54
CA ASP A 282 24.85 -10.14 5.48
C ASP A 282 23.86 -9.91 6.64
N TYR A 283 22.61 -10.35 6.46
CA TYR A 283 21.56 -10.33 7.50
C TYR A 283 21.01 -11.72 7.85
N LEU A 284 21.35 -12.74 7.06
CA LEU A 284 20.92 -14.11 7.37
C LEU A 284 21.74 -14.67 8.54
N PRO A 285 21.12 -15.33 9.53
CA PRO A 285 21.79 -15.75 10.77
C PRO A 285 23.06 -16.56 10.58
N HIS A 286 23.06 -17.50 9.62
CA HIS A 286 24.21 -18.36 9.36
C HIS A 286 25.36 -17.59 8.69
N LEU A 287 25.06 -16.66 7.78
CA LEU A 287 26.04 -15.78 7.13
C LEU A 287 26.59 -14.72 8.09
N LEU A 288 25.74 -14.15 8.96
CA LEU A 288 26.15 -13.24 10.02
C LEU A 288 27.18 -13.89 10.95
N ASN A 289 26.90 -15.11 11.40
CA ASN A 289 27.83 -15.84 12.25
C ASN A 289 29.14 -16.17 11.51
N GLN A 290 29.06 -16.59 10.25
CA GLN A 290 30.26 -16.80 9.43
C GLN A 290 31.09 -15.52 9.30
N SER A 291 30.46 -14.40 8.91
CA SER A 291 31.11 -13.10 8.72
C SER A 291 31.71 -12.55 10.02
N SER A 292 31.03 -12.71 11.17
CA SER A 292 31.55 -12.26 12.46
C SER A 292 32.77 -13.08 12.94
N LEU A 293 32.76 -14.40 12.68
CA LEU A 293 33.94 -15.24 12.94
C LEU A 293 35.13 -14.86 12.05
N GLU A 294 34.87 -14.56 10.77
CA GLU A 294 35.90 -14.13 9.81
C GLU A 294 36.48 -12.74 10.14
N GLN A 295 35.64 -11.78 10.55
CA GLN A 295 36.02 -10.36 10.70
C GLN A 295 36.44 -10.00 12.13
N ASP A 296 35.69 -10.47 13.12
CA ASP A 296 35.82 -10.03 14.52
C ASP A 296 36.42 -11.10 15.43
N ASN A 297 36.64 -12.32 14.89
CA ASN A 297 37.08 -13.50 15.63
C ASN A 297 36.19 -13.77 16.86
N GLN A 298 34.87 -13.56 16.71
CA GLN A 298 33.84 -13.80 17.72
C GLN A 298 32.61 -14.42 17.04
N PRO A 299 31.93 -15.39 17.69
CA PRO A 299 30.68 -15.91 17.16
C PRO A 299 29.56 -14.89 17.32
N TRP A 300 28.70 -14.78 16.31
CA TRP A 300 27.44 -14.08 16.44
C TRP A 300 26.37 -15.06 16.94
N THR A 301 25.57 -14.65 17.93
CA THR A 301 24.52 -15.50 18.50
C THR A 301 23.18 -14.80 18.53
N MET A 302 22.11 -15.55 18.24
CA MET A 302 20.73 -15.10 18.44
C MET A 302 20.46 -14.75 19.91
N ARG A 303 19.57 -13.78 20.14
CA ARG A 303 19.13 -13.40 21.49
C ARG A 303 18.43 -14.59 22.17
N PRO A 304 18.91 -15.07 23.34
CA PRO A 304 18.38 -16.28 23.97
C PRO A 304 17.21 -16.02 24.95
N ASP A 305 16.87 -14.76 25.20
CA ASP A 305 15.96 -14.33 26.27
C ASP A 305 14.50 -14.14 25.82
N LEU A 306 14.23 -14.09 24.52
CA LEU A 306 12.88 -13.95 23.97
C LEU A 306 12.05 -15.20 24.28
N LYS A 307 10.93 -15.01 24.98
CA LYS A 307 9.99 -16.09 25.32
C LYS A 307 8.86 -16.16 24.28
N PRO A 308 8.34 -17.35 23.94
CA PRO A 308 7.23 -17.47 23.00
C PRO A 308 6.00 -16.68 23.44
N LEU A 309 5.35 -16.01 22.47
CA LEU A 309 4.04 -15.38 22.62
C LEU A 309 3.08 -16.06 21.65
N HIS A 310 2.08 -16.77 22.17
CA HIS A 310 1.11 -17.50 21.37
C HIS A 310 -0.21 -16.73 21.28
N VAL A 311 -0.71 -16.54 20.06
CA VAL A 311 -2.04 -16.00 19.77
C VAL A 311 -2.94 -17.18 19.37
N VAL A 312 -3.94 -17.48 20.19
CA VAL A 312 -4.80 -18.67 20.02
C VAL A 312 -6.27 -18.27 20.08
N GLN A 313 -7.06 -18.78 19.13
CA GLN A 313 -8.51 -18.64 19.10
C GLN A 313 -9.16 -20.02 19.26
N PRO A 314 -9.37 -20.51 20.49
CA PRO A 314 -9.77 -21.88 20.75
C PRO A 314 -11.16 -22.25 20.20
N GLU A 315 -12.01 -21.26 19.98
CA GLU A 315 -13.37 -21.41 19.44
C GLU A 315 -13.48 -21.00 17.96
N GLY A 316 -12.33 -20.77 17.30
CA GLY A 316 -12.26 -20.26 15.93
C GLY A 316 -12.36 -18.74 15.84
N VAL A 317 -12.45 -18.26 14.60
CA VAL A 317 -12.51 -16.83 14.28
C VAL A 317 -13.94 -16.29 14.36
N SER A 318 -14.08 -14.98 14.57
CA SER A 318 -15.37 -14.28 14.66
C SER A 318 -15.87 -13.74 13.33
N PHE A 319 -15.06 -13.84 12.27
CA PHE A 319 -15.45 -13.46 10.91
C PHE A 319 -15.93 -14.68 10.12
N VAL A 320 -16.74 -14.41 9.10
CA VAL A 320 -17.26 -15.42 8.17
C VAL A 320 -16.93 -15.01 6.75
N MET A 321 -16.50 -15.98 5.95
CA MET A 321 -16.27 -15.83 4.50
C MET A 321 -17.35 -16.57 3.71
N GLU A 322 -17.95 -15.89 2.74
CA GLU A 322 -18.85 -16.46 1.73
C GLU A 322 -18.30 -16.12 0.34
N GLY A 323 -17.49 -17.02 -0.24
CA GLY A 323 -16.63 -16.65 -1.35
C GLY A 323 -15.64 -15.56 -0.91
N ASN A 324 -15.61 -14.43 -1.62
CA ASN A 324 -14.81 -13.27 -1.24
C ASN A 324 -15.57 -12.23 -0.40
N VAL A 325 -16.80 -12.52 0.03
CA VAL A 325 -17.56 -11.63 0.93
C VAL A 325 -17.20 -11.94 2.39
N LEU A 326 -16.68 -10.94 3.08
CA LEU A 326 -16.24 -10.99 4.47
C LEU A 326 -17.27 -10.29 5.37
N LYS A 327 -17.71 -10.98 6.43
CA LYS A 327 -18.61 -10.46 7.47
C LYS A 327 -17.94 -10.55 8.84
N TRP A 328 -17.86 -9.45 9.58
CA TRP A 328 -17.23 -9.42 10.90
C TRP A 328 -17.74 -8.25 11.74
N GLN A 329 -18.18 -8.50 12.98
CA GLN A 329 -18.55 -7.43 13.95
C GLN A 329 -19.37 -6.28 13.33
N LYS A 330 -20.48 -6.61 12.65
CA LYS A 330 -21.40 -5.72 11.91
C LYS A 330 -20.86 -5.17 10.58
N TRP A 331 -19.58 -5.31 10.28
CA TRP A 331 -19.03 -5.03 8.96
C TRP A 331 -19.40 -6.10 7.95
N GLN A 332 -19.63 -5.67 6.71
CA GLN A 332 -19.68 -6.54 5.54
C GLN A 332 -18.97 -5.85 4.37
N MET A 333 -18.13 -6.60 3.66
CA MET A 333 -17.34 -6.10 2.52
C MET A 333 -16.99 -7.24 1.56
N HIS A 334 -16.60 -6.89 0.34
CA HIS A 334 -16.04 -7.80 -0.66
C HIS A 334 -14.54 -7.58 -0.77
N ILE A 335 -13.76 -8.67 -0.79
CA ILE A 335 -12.30 -8.64 -0.93
C ILE A 335 -11.95 -8.94 -2.39
N GLY A 336 -11.58 -7.89 -3.12
CA GLY A 336 -11.12 -7.95 -4.51
C GLY A 336 -9.59 -7.97 -4.62
N PHE A 337 -9.13 -8.37 -5.80
CA PHE A 337 -7.71 -8.38 -6.15
C PHE A 337 -7.54 -8.10 -7.65
N ASN A 338 -6.54 -7.32 -8.03
CA ASN A 338 -6.14 -7.14 -9.42
C ASN A 338 -4.61 -7.00 -9.57
N TYR A 339 -4.09 -7.17 -10.78
CA TYR A 339 -2.64 -7.17 -11.05
C TYR A 339 -1.93 -5.86 -10.64
N ARG A 340 -2.67 -4.73 -10.64
CA ARG A 340 -2.09 -3.39 -10.49
C ARG A 340 -2.12 -2.87 -9.06
N GLU A 341 -3.30 -2.75 -8.48
CA GLU A 341 -3.51 -2.24 -7.11
C GLU A 341 -3.25 -3.33 -6.06
N GLY A 342 -3.23 -4.60 -6.48
CA GLY A 342 -3.26 -5.72 -5.55
C GLY A 342 -4.61 -5.78 -4.86
N LEU A 343 -4.64 -5.55 -3.55
CA LEU A 343 -5.82 -5.66 -2.70
C LEU A 343 -6.79 -4.48 -2.88
N VAL A 344 -8.07 -4.79 -3.14
CA VAL A 344 -9.16 -3.81 -3.27
C VAL A 344 -10.31 -4.21 -2.35
N ILE A 345 -10.77 -3.30 -1.48
CA ILE A 345 -11.93 -3.55 -0.61
C ILE A 345 -13.16 -2.87 -1.20
N ASN A 346 -14.20 -3.65 -1.48
CA ASN A 346 -15.41 -3.17 -2.13
C ASN A 346 -16.66 -3.29 -1.25
N THR A 347 -17.67 -2.47 -1.55
CA THR A 347 -19.04 -2.59 -1.02
C THR A 347 -19.10 -2.66 0.51
N VAL A 348 -18.31 -1.81 1.17
CA VAL A 348 -18.21 -1.73 2.63
C VAL A 348 -19.50 -1.17 3.20
N THR A 349 -20.11 -1.94 4.08
CA THR A 349 -21.33 -1.58 4.82
C THR A 349 -21.17 -1.90 6.30
N TYR A 350 -22.00 -1.24 7.12
CA TYR A 350 -22.06 -1.49 8.56
C TYR A 350 -23.51 -1.68 9.01
N THR A 351 -23.78 -2.74 9.77
CA THR A 351 -25.11 -3.02 10.30
C THR A 351 -25.33 -2.28 11.62
N ASP A 352 -26.06 -1.16 11.57
CA ASP A 352 -26.40 -0.34 12.73
C ASP A 352 -27.86 -0.55 13.11
N ARG A 353 -28.10 -1.05 14.33
CA ARG A 353 -29.45 -1.32 14.87
C ARG A 353 -30.37 -2.11 13.91
N GLY A 354 -29.80 -3.09 13.23
CA GLY A 354 -30.50 -3.96 12.27
C GLY A 354 -30.68 -3.37 10.88
N GLN A 355 -30.19 -2.15 10.62
CA GLN A 355 -30.16 -1.55 9.28
C GLN A 355 -28.76 -1.63 8.70
N VAL A 356 -28.64 -2.16 7.48
CA VAL A 356 -27.38 -2.16 6.72
C VAL A 356 -27.18 -0.76 6.14
N ARG A 357 -26.11 -0.11 6.55
CA ARG A 357 -25.79 1.26 6.15
C ARG A 357 -24.55 1.28 5.26
N PRO A 358 -24.63 1.82 4.03
CA PRO A 358 -23.49 1.87 3.12
C PRO A 358 -22.45 2.90 3.59
N LEU A 359 -21.17 2.59 3.39
CA LEU A 359 -20.05 3.44 3.78
C LEU A 359 -19.15 3.77 2.59
N PHE A 360 -18.51 2.76 2.00
CA PHE A 360 -17.53 2.93 0.93
C PHE A 360 -17.76 1.90 -0.16
N TYR A 361 -17.88 2.34 -1.41
CA TYR A 361 -18.03 1.44 -2.54
C TYR A 361 -16.71 0.76 -2.89
N ARG A 362 -15.58 1.49 -2.86
CA ARG A 362 -14.26 0.98 -3.23
C ARG A 362 -13.15 1.70 -2.49
N LEU A 363 -12.23 0.94 -1.90
CA LEU A 363 -11.03 1.40 -1.20
C LEU A 363 -9.81 0.70 -1.78
N SER A 364 -8.80 1.45 -2.22
CA SER A 364 -7.58 0.90 -2.81
C SER A 364 -6.40 1.87 -2.78
N LEU A 365 -5.19 1.33 -2.90
CA LEU A 365 -3.98 2.12 -3.17
C LEU A 365 -3.85 2.25 -4.71
N ALA A 366 -4.12 3.45 -5.23
CA ALA A 366 -4.33 3.67 -6.66
C ALA A 366 -3.05 4.00 -7.43
N GLU A 367 -2.05 4.58 -6.76
CA GLU A 367 -0.73 4.84 -7.33
C GLU A 367 0.30 5.07 -6.22
N MET A 368 1.59 4.98 -6.57
CA MET A 368 2.66 5.55 -5.76
C MET A 368 3.81 6.03 -6.64
N VAL A 369 4.69 6.87 -6.10
CA VAL A 369 5.93 7.29 -6.77
C VAL A 369 7.07 7.38 -5.75
N VAL A 370 8.26 6.89 -6.12
CA VAL A 370 9.45 6.83 -5.26
C VAL A 370 10.61 7.65 -5.83
N PRO A 371 10.54 9.00 -5.83
CA PRO A 371 11.56 9.84 -6.44
C PRO A 371 12.83 9.92 -5.58
N TYR A 372 13.98 9.61 -6.19
CA TYR A 372 15.31 9.81 -5.60
C TYR A 372 15.80 11.24 -5.83
N ALA A 373 16.60 11.74 -4.88
CA ALA A 373 17.01 13.13 -4.82
C ALA A 373 18.31 13.44 -5.59
N ALA A 374 19.13 12.42 -5.87
CA ALA A 374 20.42 12.58 -6.53
C ALA A 374 20.24 13.07 -8.00
N PRO A 375 20.69 14.29 -8.34
CA PRO A 375 20.36 14.91 -9.62
C PRO A 375 21.23 14.45 -10.79
N GLU A 376 22.41 13.89 -10.52
CA GLU A 376 23.33 13.44 -11.56
C GLU A 376 22.78 12.27 -12.38
N THR A 377 23.19 12.20 -13.65
CA THR A 377 22.90 11.04 -14.51
C THR A 377 23.63 9.80 -13.99
N PRO A 378 22.99 8.62 -13.99
CA PRO A 378 21.62 8.30 -14.36
C PRO A 378 20.61 8.35 -13.19
N HIS A 379 21.04 8.74 -11.99
CA HIS A 379 20.24 8.61 -10.77
C HIS A 379 18.93 9.40 -10.79
N HIS A 380 18.87 10.50 -11.52
CA HIS A 380 17.62 11.25 -11.74
C HIS A 380 16.52 10.42 -12.40
N ARG A 381 16.81 9.26 -13.02
CA ARG A 381 15.82 8.31 -13.59
C ARG A 381 15.15 7.41 -12.55
N LYS A 382 15.61 7.43 -11.30
CA LYS A 382 15.04 6.64 -10.22
C LYS A 382 13.85 7.39 -9.61
N PHE A 383 12.67 7.14 -10.15
CA PHE A 383 11.39 7.66 -9.67
C PHE A 383 10.26 6.70 -10.02
N ALA A 384 10.40 5.47 -9.53
CA ALA A 384 9.52 4.35 -9.87
C ALA A 384 8.07 4.63 -9.47
N PHE A 385 7.13 4.28 -10.33
CA PHE A 385 5.71 4.26 -10.02
C PHE A 385 5.30 2.82 -9.75
N ASP A 386 5.50 2.33 -8.52
CA ASP A 386 5.47 0.88 -8.27
C ASP A 386 4.13 0.21 -8.63
N VAL A 387 3.02 0.93 -8.41
CA VAL A 387 1.68 0.49 -8.82
C VAL A 387 1.54 0.55 -10.34
N GLY A 388 1.80 1.68 -10.99
CA GLY A 388 1.56 1.87 -12.43
C GLY A 388 2.58 1.24 -13.39
N GLU A 389 3.83 1.09 -12.96
CA GLU A 389 4.91 0.53 -13.77
C GLU A 389 5.05 -0.98 -13.61
N TYR A 390 4.80 -1.57 -12.44
CA TYR A 390 4.97 -3.01 -12.21
C TYR A 390 3.68 -3.71 -11.76
N GLY A 391 2.93 -3.07 -10.86
CA GLY A 391 1.68 -3.57 -10.31
C GLY A 391 1.88 -4.34 -9.01
N LEU A 392 1.33 -3.84 -7.92
CA LEU A 392 1.42 -4.45 -6.58
C LEU A 392 0.82 -5.86 -6.54
N GLY A 393 -0.18 -6.13 -7.38
CA GLY A 393 -0.76 -7.46 -7.50
C GLY A 393 0.16 -8.46 -8.18
N ASN A 394 0.97 -8.02 -9.15
CA ASN A 394 2.06 -8.81 -9.72
C ASN A 394 3.14 -9.08 -8.67
N LEU A 395 3.47 -8.05 -7.88
CA LEU A 395 4.54 -8.06 -6.86
C LEU A 395 4.15 -8.74 -5.53
N ALA A 396 2.93 -9.27 -5.42
CA ALA A 396 2.44 -9.85 -4.18
C ALA A 396 3.19 -11.14 -3.81
N ASN A 397 3.62 -11.27 -2.55
CA ASN A 397 4.27 -12.47 -2.05
C ASN A 397 3.25 -13.56 -1.70
N SER A 398 3.71 -14.81 -1.73
CA SER A 398 3.01 -15.92 -1.08
C SER A 398 3.26 -15.90 0.43
N LEU A 399 2.26 -15.52 1.21
CA LEU A 399 2.40 -15.32 2.65
C LEU A 399 2.43 -16.65 3.42
N SER A 400 3.38 -16.75 4.35
CA SER A 400 3.65 -17.96 5.15
C SER A 400 2.96 -17.92 6.51
N LEU A 401 2.23 -19.00 6.83
CA LEU A 401 1.52 -19.16 8.09
C LEU A 401 2.47 -19.15 9.29
N GLY A 402 2.19 -18.27 10.27
CA GLY A 402 2.96 -18.16 11.51
C GLY A 402 4.25 -17.35 11.38
N CYS A 403 4.57 -16.81 10.18
CA CYS A 403 5.68 -15.91 9.94
C CYS A 403 5.15 -14.51 9.57
N ASP A 404 4.55 -14.37 8.39
CA ASP A 404 4.03 -13.08 7.90
C ASP A 404 2.71 -12.71 8.58
N CYS A 405 1.91 -13.72 8.92
CA CYS A 405 0.66 -13.59 9.65
C CYS A 405 0.62 -14.53 10.85
N LEU A 406 0.32 -13.98 12.03
CA LEU A 406 0.32 -14.70 13.31
C LEU A 406 -1.10 -14.87 13.86
N GLY A 407 -1.46 -16.10 14.24
CA GLY A 407 -2.76 -16.42 14.85
C GLY A 407 -3.54 -17.43 14.03
N THR A 408 -4.86 -17.24 13.94
CA THR A 408 -5.76 -18.09 13.13
C THR A 408 -6.07 -17.35 11.83
N ILE A 409 -5.49 -17.81 10.72
CA ILE A 409 -5.43 -17.07 9.46
C ILE A 409 -6.33 -17.70 8.40
N GLN A 410 -7.06 -16.86 7.66
CA GLN A 410 -7.70 -17.20 6.39
C GLN A 410 -6.90 -16.56 5.26
N TYR A 411 -6.51 -17.34 4.26
CA TYR A 411 -5.85 -16.84 3.06
C TYR A 411 -6.80 -16.76 1.86
N LEU A 412 -6.52 -15.85 0.93
CA LEU A 412 -7.06 -15.87 -0.43
C LEU A 412 -5.89 -15.89 -1.42
N ASP A 413 -6.02 -16.71 -2.45
CA ASP A 413 -5.08 -16.74 -3.57
C ASP A 413 -5.35 -15.58 -4.53
N ALA A 414 -4.31 -15.18 -5.25
CA ALA A 414 -4.44 -14.27 -6.39
C ALA A 414 -4.13 -15.00 -7.69
N VAL A 415 -4.65 -14.48 -8.80
CA VAL A 415 -4.39 -15.02 -10.14
C VAL A 415 -3.93 -13.89 -11.06
N ASN A 416 -2.72 -14.03 -11.60
CA ASN A 416 -2.14 -13.15 -12.60
C ASN A 416 -1.96 -13.89 -13.93
N VAL A 417 -1.27 -13.25 -14.88
CA VAL A 417 -0.97 -13.81 -16.19
C VAL A 417 0.55 -13.79 -16.42
N SER A 418 1.07 -14.86 -16.99
CA SER A 418 2.45 -14.94 -17.47
C SER A 418 2.62 -14.22 -18.81
N LEU A 419 3.87 -13.97 -19.22
CA LEU A 419 4.18 -13.42 -20.55
C LEU A 419 3.66 -14.29 -21.70
N GLU A 420 3.60 -15.61 -21.50
CA GLU A 420 3.00 -16.55 -22.45
C GLU A 420 1.47 -16.49 -22.47
N GLY A 421 0.84 -15.73 -21.59
CA GLY A 421 -0.61 -15.57 -21.50
C GLY A 421 -1.33 -16.63 -20.66
N LYS A 422 -0.61 -17.49 -19.95
CA LYS A 422 -1.20 -18.50 -19.05
C LYS A 422 -1.48 -17.89 -17.68
N ALA A 423 -2.58 -18.31 -17.06
CA ALA A 423 -2.88 -17.94 -15.67
C ALA A 423 -1.82 -18.48 -14.71
N VAL A 424 -1.35 -17.63 -13.79
CA VAL A 424 -0.40 -17.95 -12.71
C VAL A 424 -1.07 -17.69 -11.37
N VAL A 425 -1.03 -18.65 -10.46
CA VAL A 425 -1.63 -18.53 -9.13
C VAL A 425 -0.55 -18.12 -8.13
N ILE A 426 -0.79 -17.03 -7.41
CA ILE A 426 -0.01 -16.65 -6.22
C ILE A 426 -0.77 -17.19 -5.01
N ASN A 427 -0.29 -18.30 -4.47
CA ASN A 427 -0.91 -18.90 -3.29
C ASN A 427 -0.77 -17.97 -2.11
N ASN A 428 -1.81 -17.88 -1.27
CA ASN A 428 -1.78 -17.13 -0.02
C ASN A 428 -1.44 -15.63 -0.19
N ALA A 429 -1.85 -15.01 -1.30
CA ALA A 429 -1.52 -13.62 -1.60
C ALA A 429 -2.13 -12.63 -0.58
N VAL A 430 -3.37 -12.89 -0.13
CA VAL A 430 -4.07 -12.06 0.86
C VAL A 430 -4.21 -12.82 2.16
N CYS A 431 -3.89 -12.16 3.27
CA CYS A 431 -4.05 -12.67 4.61
C CYS A 431 -5.19 -11.95 5.34
N ILE A 432 -6.07 -12.72 5.98
CA ILE A 432 -7.23 -12.23 6.74
C ILE A 432 -7.20 -12.85 8.13
N HIS A 433 -7.20 -12.02 9.16
CA HIS A 433 -7.27 -12.47 10.54
C HIS A 433 -7.81 -11.38 11.47
N GLU A 434 -8.06 -11.71 12.74
CA GLU A 434 -8.41 -10.73 13.76
C GLU A 434 -7.38 -10.71 14.89
N GLU A 435 -7.10 -9.51 15.38
CA GLU A 435 -6.05 -9.24 16.37
C GLU A 435 -6.62 -8.40 17.52
N ASP A 436 -6.09 -8.57 18.74
CA ASP A 436 -6.34 -7.59 19.81
C ASP A 436 -5.78 -6.23 19.35
N ALA A 437 -6.65 -5.23 19.27
CA ALA A 437 -6.36 -3.94 18.68
C ALA A 437 -5.75 -3.01 19.72
N GLU A 438 -4.53 -3.33 20.15
CA GLU A 438 -3.72 -2.53 21.07
C GLU A 438 -4.39 -2.31 22.45
N GLY A 439 -5.27 -3.21 22.88
CA GLY A 439 -5.82 -3.23 24.23
C GLY A 439 -7.25 -2.74 24.38
N VAL A 440 -7.43 -1.55 24.98
CA VAL A 440 -8.73 -1.07 25.47
C VAL A 440 -9.48 -0.32 24.38
N LEU A 441 -10.72 -0.72 24.10
CA LEU A 441 -11.62 -0.01 23.20
C LEU A 441 -12.21 1.23 23.88
N TRP A 442 -12.79 1.05 25.06
CA TRP A 442 -13.24 2.13 25.92
C TRP A 442 -13.30 1.67 27.39
N LYS A 443 -13.13 2.61 28.32
CA LYS A 443 -13.20 2.36 29.76
C LYS A 443 -13.73 3.59 30.48
N HIS A 444 -14.52 3.37 31.53
CA HIS A 444 -14.90 4.40 32.48
C HIS A 444 -14.83 3.87 33.92
N SER A 445 -14.57 4.75 34.88
CA SER A 445 -14.57 4.43 36.32
C SER A 445 -15.14 5.60 37.10
N ASP A 446 -16.22 5.33 37.83
CA ASP A 446 -16.84 6.31 38.71
C ASP A 446 -16.09 6.34 40.05
N LEU A 447 -15.46 7.48 40.33
CA LEU A 447 -14.61 7.69 41.53
C LEU A 447 -15.42 7.92 42.82
N ARG A 448 -16.73 8.11 42.71
CA ARG A 448 -17.59 8.36 43.88
C ARG A 448 -17.70 7.08 44.73
N PRO A 449 -17.91 7.18 46.06
CA PRO A 449 -18.14 6.00 46.89
C PRO A 449 -19.27 5.12 46.34
N GLY A 450 -18.95 3.84 46.07
CA GLY A 450 -19.89 2.89 45.44
C GLY A 450 -19.98 2.98 43.91
N GLY A 451 -19.17 3.83 43.27
CA GLY A 451 -19.09 3.98 41.83
C GLY A 451 -18.52 2.73 41.13
N LEU A 452 -19.02 2.47 39.92
CA LEU A 452 -18.66 1.29 39.12
C LEU A 452 -17.55 1.60 38.11
N ALA A 453 -16.80 0.56 37.74
CA ALA A 453 -15.86 0.60 36.64
C ALA A 453 -16.28 -0.39 35.55
N HIS A 454 -16.11 -0.01 34.29
CA HIS A 454 -16.39 -0.86 33.14
C HIS A 454 -15.33 -0.64 32.06
N SER A 455 -14.85 -1.71 31.46
CA SER A 455 -13.83 -1.69 30.41
C SER A 455 -14.18 -2.70 29.33
N VAL A 456 -13.98 -2.32 28.08
CA VAL A 456 -14.16 -3.19 26.92
C VAL A 456 -12.84 -3.23 26.14
N ARG A 457 -12.45 -4.43 25.70
CA ARG A 457 -11.25 -4.62 24.88
C ARG A 457 -11.56 -4.41 23.41
N SER A 458 -10.57 -3.93 22.68
CA SER A 458 -10.65 -3.67 21.25
C SER A 458 -10.15 -4.87 20.47
N ARG A 459 -10.86 -5.23 19.41
CA ARG A 459 -10.40 -6.16 18.38
C ARG A 459 -10.49 -5.49 17.02
N LYS A 460 -9.53 -5.80 16.15
CA LYS A 460 -9.52 -5.36 14.75
C LYS A 460 -9.52 -6.57 13.83
N LEU A 461 -10.16 -6.43 12.69
CA LEU A 461 -10.01 -7.31 11.54
C LEU A 461 -8.94 -6.73 10.63
N VAL A 462 -8.01 -7.57 10.19
CA VAL A 462 -6.89 -7.19 9.34
C VAL A 462 -6.97 -7.96 8.03
N VAL A 463 -6.94 -7.22 6.91
CA VAL A 463 -6.84 -7.75 5.55
C VAL A 463 -5.58 -7.17 4.94
N SER A 464 -4.61 -8.01 4.58
CA SER A 464 -3.28 -7.54 4.17
C SER A 464 -2.66 -8.28 3.01
N ILE A 465 -1.75 -7.59 2.33
CA ILE A 465 -0.81 -8.15 1.35
C ILE A 465 0.61 -7.64 1.67
N ILE A 466 1.62 -8.40 1.24
CA ILE A 466 3.00 -7.93 1.22
C ILE A 466 3.47 -7.98 -0.23
N CYS A 467 4.12 -6.91 -0.67
CA CYS A 467 4.67 -6.79 -2.02
C CYS A 467 6.18 -6.58 -1.94
N THR A 468 6.95 -7.33 -2.72
CA THR A 468 8.39 -7.11 -2.91
C THR A 468 8.61 -6.43 -4.25
N ILE A 469 9.30 -5.29 -4.25
CA ILE A 469 9.79 -4.65 -5.46
C ILE A 469 11.29 -4.46 -5.40
N ALA A 470 12.01 -5.31 -6.12
CA ALA A 470 13.47 -5.35 -6.10
C ALA A 470 13.98 -5.37 -4.65
N ASN A 471 14.50 -4.24 -4.16
CA ASN A 471 15.05 -4.10 -2.82
C ASN A 471 14.04 -3.82 -1.69
N TYR A 472 12.85 -3.28 -1.98
CA TYR A 472 11.88 -2.86 -0.94
C TYR A 472 10.76 -3.87 -0.71
N GLU A 473 10.27 -3.92 0.52
CA GLU A 473 9.01 -4.55 0.89
C GLU A 473 7.97 -3.51 1.35
N TYR A 474 6.77 -3.58 0.77
CA TYR A 474 5.59 -2.83 1.21
C TYR A 474 4.57 -3.78 1.83
N LEU A 475 4.29 -3.61 3.12
CA LEU A 475 3.29 -4.39 3.83
C LEU A 475 2.04 -3.51 4.00
N LEU A 476 0.95 -3.90 3.35
CA LEU A 476 -0.26 -3.10 3.21
C LEU A 476 -1.38 -3.72 4.04
N TYR A 477 -1.90 -2.98 5.02
CA TYR A 477 -2.89 -3.48 5.99
C TYR A 477 -4.15 -2.61 5.99
N TRP A 478 -5.28 -3.21 5.63
CA TRP A 478 -6.60 -2.65 5.93
C TRP A 478 -7.08 -3.18 7.27
N ASN A 479 -7.26 -2.28 8.25
CA ASN A 479 -7.75 -2.62 9.58
C ASN A 479 -9.18 -2.08 9.77
N PHE A 480 -10.10 -2.92 10.25
CA PHE A 480 -11.47 -2.55 10.60
C PHE A 480 -11.69 -2.73 12.10
N PHE A 481 -12.23 -1.73 12.78
CA PHE A 481 -12.38 -1.70 14.23
C PHE A 481 -13.85 -1.78 14.66
N GLN A 482 -14.08 -2.22 15.91
CA GLN A 482 -15.42 -2.36 16.48
C GLN A 482 -16.13 -1.03 16.78
N ASP A 483 -15.42 0.10 16.77
CA ASP A 483 -15.99 1.45 16.93
C ASP A 483 -16.42 2.08 15.59
N GLY A 484 -16.31 1.35 14.48
CA GLY A 484 -16.60 1.86 13.13
C GLY A 484 -15.39 2.52 12.45
N THR A 485 -14.22 2.56 13.09
CA THR A 485 -12.99 3.09 12.46
C THR A 485 -12.45 2.12 11.40
N ILE A 486 -11.87 2.66 10.33
CA ILE A 486 -11.03 1.95 9.37
C ILE A 486 -9.65 2.61 9.38
N SER A 487 -8.56 1.84 9.38
CA SER A 487 -7.22 2.37 9.08
C SER A 487 -6.61 1.63 7.90
N PHE A 488 -5.81 2.35 7.11
CA PHE A 488 -4.92 1.80 6.12
C PHE A 488 -3.49 2.08 6.57
N ASP A 489 -2.75 1.03 6.92
CA ASP A 489 -1.36 1.14 7.35
C ASP A 489 -0.46 0.61 6.23
N VAL A 490 0.57 1.38 5.91
CA VAL A 490 1.67 0.96 5.04
C VAL A 490 2.91 0.82 5.91
N LYS A 491 3.54 -0.37 5.91
CA LYS A 491 4.85 -0.55 6.52
C LYS A 491 5.91 -0.68 5.44
N LEU A 492 6.93 0.17 5.51
CA LEU A 492 8.10 0.15 4.65
C LEU A 492 9.18 -0.70 5.32
N SER A 493 9.64 -1.76 4.67
CA SER A 493 10.77 -2.58 5.13
C SER A 493 11.63 -3.00 3.94
N GLY A 494 12.45 -4.04 4.09
CA GLY A 494 13.38 -4.48 3.06
C GLY A 494 14.72 -3.78 3.13
N ILE A 495 15.39 -3.66 2.00
CA ILE A 495 16.77 -3.18 1.88
C ILE A 495 16.76 -1.84 1.15
N LEU A 496 17.62 -0.91 1.56
CA LEU A 496 17.76 0.38 0.89
C LEU A 496 18.27 0.17 -0.55
N ASN A 497 17.87 1.03 -1.48
CA ASN A 497 18.59 1.14 -2.75
C ASN A 497 19.96 1.78 -2.48
N VAL A 498 21.03 1.03 -2.74
CA VAL A 498 22.41 1.43 -2.45
C VAL A 498 23.20 1.62 -3.73
N TYR A 499 24.07 2.62 -3.75
CA TYR A 499 25.08 2.83 -4.79
C TYR A 499 26.47 2.97 -4.19
N LEU A 500 27.50 2.95 -5.05
CA LEU A 500 28.89 3.11 -4.65
C LEU A 500 29.19 4.54 -4.19
N LEU A 501 30.08 4.63 -3.21
CA LEU A 501 30.64 5.88 -2.72
C LEU A 501 32.16 5.76 -2.73
N ALA A 502 32.83 6.47 -3.63
CA ALA A 502 34.28 6.41 -3.76
C ALA A 502 35.00 6.95 -2.50
N ASP A 503 36.26 6.56 -2.34
CA ASP A 503 37.10 7.09 -1.27
C ASP A 503 37.29 8.60 -1.44
N GLY A 504 36.96 9.36 -0.39
CA GLY A 504 37.03 10.82 -0.40
C GLY A 504 35.87 11.53 -1.12
N GLU A 505 34.89 10.80 -1.65
CA GLU A 505 33.70 11.38 -2.26
C GLU A 505 32.78 12.06 -1.23
N ASP A 506 32.28 13.25 -1.58
CA ASP A 506 31.27 14.00 -0.83
C ASP A 506 29.86 13.62 -1.29
N THR A 507 28.92 13.45 -0.35
CA THR A 507 27.53 13.14 -0.71
C THR A 507 26.73 14.40 -1.09
N ASP A 508 27.26 15.60 -0.82
CA ASP A 508 26.65 16.92 -1.10
C ASP A 508 25.19 17.03 -0.59
N GLY A 509 24.86 16.26 0.46
CA GLY A 509 23.52 16.22 1.04
C GLY A 509 22.46 15.46 0.21
N PHE A 510 22.85 14.73 -0.85
CA PHE A 510 21.93 13.91 -1.67
C PHE A 510 21.81 12.46 -1.20
N GLY A 511 22.60 12.04 -0.21
CA GLY A 511 22.52 10.71 0.37
C GLY A 511 23.33 10.60 1.65
N THR A 512 23.14 9.46 2.33
CA THR A 512 23.83 9.13 3.57
C THR A 512 24.83 8.01 3.34
N ARG A 513 26.06 8.20 3.84
CA ARG A 513 27.06 7.14 3.93
C ARG A 513 26.63 6.15 5.00
N ILE A 514 26.07 5.01 4.59
CA ILE A 514 25.53 3.98 5.49
C ILE A 514 26.59 2.95 5.90
N ALA A 515 27.64 2.79 5.09
CA ALA A 515 28.77 1.89 5.34
C ALA A 515 29.99 2.34 4.52
N PRO A 516 31.22 1.85 4.83
CA PRO A 516 32.39 2.12 4.00
C PRO A 516 32.15 1.74 2.53
N GLY A 517 32.34 2.70 1.63
CA GLY A 517 32.12 2.51 0.20
C GLY A 517 30.66 2.53 -0.27
N LEU A 518 29.68 2.77 0.61
CA LEU A 518 28.25 2.67 0.30
C LEU A 518 27.50 3.97 0.63
N ILE A 519 26.69 4.42 -0.32
CA ILE A 519 25.74 5.53 -0.15
C ILE A 519 24.30 5.04 -0.40
N ALA A 520 23.41 5.41 0.51
CA ALA A 520 21.97 5.33 0.27
C ALA A 520 21.46 6.75 -0.04
N GLN A 521 20.96 6.94 -1.26
CA GLN A 521 20.48 8.25 -1.71
C GLN A 521 19.15 8.61 -1.03
N HIS A 522 18.97 9.89 -0.71
CA HIS A 522 17.70 10.40 -0.19
C HIS A 522 16.60 10.19 -1.24
N HIS A 523 15.40 9.87 -0.79
CA HIS A 523 14.25 9.65 -1.66
C HIS A 523 12.96 9.88 -0.90
N ALA A 524 11.83 9.88 -1.59
CA ALA A 524 10.51 9.89 -0.96
C ALA A 524 9.75 8.62 -1.30
N HIS A 525 8.81 8.22 -0.44
CA HIS A 525 7.76 7.25 -0.76
C HIS A 525 6.44 7.99 -0.71
N THR A 526 5.80 8.22 -1.85
CA THR A 526 4.54 8.98 -1.94
C THR A 526 3.43 8.11 -2.52
N PHE A 527 2.39 7.88 -1.74
CA PHE A 527 1.25 7.01 -2.02
C PHE A 527 0.00 7.82 -2.34
N CYS A 528 -0.92 7.24 -3.13
CA CYS A 528 -2.23 7.80 -3.42
C CYS A 528 -3.35 6.83 -3.08
N LEU A 529 -4.04 7.05 -1.97
CA LEU A 529 -5.16 6.23 -1.55
C LEU A 529 -6.46 6.72 -2.21
N ARG A 530 -7.13 5.85 -2.98
CA ARG A 530 -8.44 6.12 -3.59
C ARG A 530 -9.55 5.64 -2.65
N ILE A 531 -10.46 6.55 -2.31
CA ILE A 531 -11.63 6.30 -1.49
C ILE A 531 -12.86 6.73 -2.27
N ASP A 532 -13.71 5.76 -2.60
CA ASP A 532 -14.97 5.93 -3.32
C ASP A 532 -16.14 5.78 -2.33
N PRO A 533 -16.62 6.88 -1.74
CA PRO A 533 -17.64 6.82 -0.71
C PRO A 533 -19.04 6.52 -1.24
N MET A 534 -19.88 6.06 -0.32
CA MET A 534 -21.33 5.99 -0.45
C MET A 534 -21.96 6.13 0.94
N ILE A 535 -21.53 7.15 1.69
CA ILE A 535 -21.90 7.36 3.09
C ILE A 535 -23.41 7.51 3.19
N ASP A 536 -24.07 6.45 3.64
CA ASP A 536 -25.52 6.38 3.81
C ASP A 536 -26.33 6.74 2.53
N GLY A 537 -25.71 6.60 1.36
CA GLY A 537 -26.20 6.97 0.03
C GLY A 537 -25.09 7.51 -0.89
N LEU A 538 -25.37 7.65 -2.20
CA LEU A 538 -24.38 8.12 -3.19
C LEU A 538 -24.14 9.63 -3.17
N GLN A 539 -25.11 10.42 -2.73
CA GLN A 539 -25.01 11.88 -2.71
C GLN A 539 -24.18 12.33 -1.50
N ASN A 540 -22.89 12.54 -1.73
CA ASN A 540 -21.93 12.92 -0.69
C ASN A 540 -21.24 14.26 -1.04
N SER A 541 -20.67 14.89 -0.02
CA SER A 541 -19.86 16.11 -0.15
C SER A 541 -18.60 15.96 0.67
N VAL A 542 -17.57 16.76 0.36
CA VAL A 542 -16.40 16.90 1.23
C VAL A 542 -16.42 18.23 1.96
N VAL A 543 -16.18 18.17 3.27
CA VAL A 543 -16.02 19.33 4.15
C VAL A 543 -14.56 19.41 4.61
N GLN A 544 -13.86 20.44 4.16
CA GLN A 544 -12.58 20.83 4.75
C GLN A 544 -12.83 21.51 6.09
N THR A 545 -12.08 21.12 7.11
CA THR A 545 -12.19 21.67 8.45
C THR A 545 -10.85 22.15 8.97
N ASP A 546 -10.79 23.40 9.42
CA ASP A 546 -9.63 24.04 10.05
C ASP A 546 -9.96 24.39 11.51
N VAL A 547 -9.01 24.17 12.43
CA VAL A 547 -9.10 24.57 13.84
C VAL A 547 -8.23 25.80 14.03
N VAL A 548 -8.84 26.92 14.41
CA VAL A 548 -8.15 28.22 14.50
C VAL A 548 -8.45 28.90 15.84
N GLY A 549 -7.44 29.54 16.43
CA GLY A 549 -7.64 30.44 17.57
C GLY A 549 -8.60 31.56 17.21
N VAL A 550 -9.38 32.05 18.19
CA VAL A 550 -10.20 33.25 17.96
C VAL A 550 -9.27 34.46 17.81
N SER A 551 -9.64 35.40 16.94
CA SER A 551 -8.83 36.59 16.63
C SER A 551 -8.82 37.64 17.73
N GLU A 552 -9.80 37.57 18.63
CA GLU A 552 -10.06 38.52 19.69
C GLU A 552 -8.97 38.43 20.78
N PRO A 553 -8.40 39.57 21.22
CA PRO A 553 -7.22 39.58 22.09
C PRO A 553 -7.54 39.13 23.51
N THR A 554 -6.53 38.66 24.23
CA THR A 554 -6.63 38.41 25.68
C THR A 554 -7.07 39.68 26.41
N GLY A 555 -8.04 39.53 27.30
CA GLY A 555 -8.67 40.64 28.03
C GLY A 555 -9.90 41.24 27.33
N SER A 556 -10.23 40.83 26.10
CA SER A 556 -11.49 41.23 25.46
C SER A 556 -12.70 40.54 26.11
N SER A 557 -13.91 41.06 25.87
CA SER A 557 -15.15 40.43 26.33
C SER A 557 -15.39 39.04 25.72
N GLU A 558 -14.90 38.83 24.50
CA GLU A 558 -15.08 37.61 23.71
C GLU A 558 -14.02 36.55 24.03
N ASN A 559 -12.84 36.96 24.51
CA ASN A 559 -11.71 36.06 24.76
C ASN A 559 -10.86 36.49 25.97
N TYR A 560 -11.51 36.73 27.12
CA TYR A 560 -10.88 37.31 28.31
C TYR A 560 -9.57 36.63 28.73
N LEU A 561 -9.50 35.30 28.69
CA LEU A 561 -8.29 34.54 29.05
C LEU A 561 -7.44 34.10 27.85
N GLY A 562 -7.80 34.48 26.62
CA GLY A 562 -7.03 34.12 25.43
C GLY A 562 -7.15 32.67 24.96
N ASN A 563 -7.99 31.84 25.61
CA ASN A 563 -8.06 30.39 25.39
C ASN A 563 -8.99 29.96 24.24
N GLY A 564 -9.71 30.91 23.63
CA GLY A 564 -10.73 30.59 22.63
C GLY A 564 -10.15 30.05 21.32
N PHE A 565 -10.80 29.03 20.77
CA PHE A 565 -10.61 28.58 19.39
C PHE A 565 -11.96 28.18 18.78
N LYS A 566 -12.03 28.17 17.46
CA LYS A 566 -13.23 27.83 16.67
C LYS A 566 -12.85 26.87 15.55
N VAL A 567 -13.88 26.23 15.01
CA VAL A 567 -13.76 25.35 13.85
C VAL A 567 -14.33 26.08 12.64
N HIS A 568 -13.52 26.24 11.59
CA HIS A 568 -13.96 26.75 10.30
C HIS A 568 -14.20 25.60 9.35
N ARG A 569 -15.43 25.50 8.82
CA ARG A 569 -15.84 24.45 7.88
C ARG A 569 -16.12 25.06 6.52
N ARG A 570 -15.57 24.44 5.47
CA ARG A 570 -15.79 24.81 4.08
C ARG A 570 -16.15 23.55 3.29
N VAL A 571 -17.35 23.55 2.71
CA VAL A 571 -17.73 22.52 1.73
C VAL A 571 -16.94 22.78 0.45
N LEU A 572 -16.28 21.76 -0.09
CA LEU A 572 -15.68 21.81 -1.42
C LEU A 572 -16.79 21.57 -2.43
N LYS A 573 -17.08 22.57 -3.27
CA LYS A 573 -18.28 22.55 -4.12
C LYS A 573 -18.00 22.17 -5.55
N ARG A 574 -16.80 22.49 -6.04
CA ARG A 574 -16.43 22.32 -7.44
C ARG A 574 -15.05 21.71 -7.59
N THR A 575 -14.80 21.02 -8.70
CA THR A 575 -13.50 20.36 -8.95
C THR A 575 -12.31 21.32 -8.94
N VAL A 576 -12.48 22.59 -9.31
CA VAL A 576 -11.42 23.62 -9.16
C VAL A 576 -11.01 23.88 -7.71
N GLU A 577 -11.85 23.52 -6.75
CA GLU A 577 -11.57 23.52 -5.31
C GLU A 577 -11.15 22.13 -4.80
N GLY A 578 -11.15 21.11 -5.66
CA GLY A 578 -10.99 19.70 -5.30
C GLY A 578 -9.58 19.36 -4.84
N ALA A 579 -8.55 20.00 -5.41
CA ALA A 579 -7.16 19.83 -5.00
C ALA A 579 -6.81 20.70 -3.78
N GLN A 580 -6.40 20.08 -2.68
CA GLN A 580 -6.13 20.75 -1.39
C GLN A 580 -4.80 20.33 -0.80
N LYS A 581 -4.15 21.27 -0.11
CA LYS A 581 -2.97 21.01 0.71
C LYS A 581 -3.33 20.90 2.20
N TYR A 582 -2.61 20.04 2.89
CA TYR A 582 -2.64 19.91 4.33
C TYR A 582 -2.01 21.14 4.98
N ASP A 583 -2.53 21.52 6.16
CA ASP A 583 -2.02 22.66 6.92
C ASP A 583 -1.87 22.22 8.39
N HIS A 584 -0.64 21.86 8.76
CA HIS A 584 -0.30 21.44 10.12
C HIS A 584 -0.61 22.53 11.15
N SER A 585 -0.51 23.80 10.79
CA SER A 585 -0.75 24.93 11.71
C SER A 585 -2.22 25.07 12.11
N LYS A 586 -3.13 24.54 11.29
CA LYS A 586 -4.59 24.57 11.52
C LYS A 586 -5.16 23.23 11.95
N GLY A 587 -4.31 22.20 12.07
CA GLY A 587 -4.76 20.82 12.27
C GLY A 587 -5.83 20.41 11.25
N ARG A 588 -5.64 20.82 9.98
CA ARG A 588 -6.62 20.63 8.90
C ARG A 588 -7.02 19.16 8.78
N TYR A 589 -8.27 18.90 8.44
CA TYR A 589 -8.72 17.58 8.00
C TYR A 589 -9.91 17.69 7.05
N TRP A 590 -10.20 16.60 6.35
CA TRP A 590 -11.36 16.50 5.47
C TRP A 590 -12.37 15.50 6.04
N SER A 591 -13.65 15.73 5.78
CA SER A 591 -14.72 14.80 6.13
C SER A 591 -15.62 14.58 4.94
N ILE A 592 -15.86 13.31 4.60
CA ILE A 592 -16.87 12.91 3.62
C ILE A 592 -18.20 12.85 4.36
N VAL A 593 -19.19 13.60 3.91
CA VAL A 593 -20.49 13.73 4.58
C VAL A 593 -21.64 13.44 3.64
N ASN A 594 -22.75 12.99 4.19
CA ASN A 594 -24.04 12.98 3.49
C ASN A 594 -24.87 14.17 3.98
N PRO A 595 -24.99 15.25 3.18
CA PRO A 595 -25.69 16.46 3.62
C PRO A 595 -27.21 16.25 3.75
N ASN A 596 -27.76 15.17 3.17
CA ASN A 596 -29.20 14.87 3.22
C ASN A 596 -29.63 14.17 4.52
N LYS A 597 -28.67 13.79 5.37
CA LYS A 597 -28.92 13.15 6.66
C LYS A 597 -28.11 13.86 7.74
N VAL A 598 -28.82 14.35 8.76
CA VAL A 598 -28.21 15.07 9.88
C VAL A 598 -28.27 14.23 11.15
N HIS A 599 -27.21 14.29 11.94
CA HIS A 599 -27.17 13.64 13.23
C HIS A 599 -28.15 14.31 14.21
N TYR A 600 -28.88 13.49 14.98
CA TYR A 600 -30.03 13.95 15.77
C TYR A 600 -29.67 15.02 16.82
N ALA A 601 -28.48 14.95 17.42
CA ALA A 601 -28.05 15.86 18.50
C ALA A 601 -27.26 17.06 17.98
N SER A 602 -26.20 16.81 17.19
CA SER A 602 -25.31 17.87 16.70
C SER A 602 -25.94 18.70 15.58
N LYS A 603 -26.96 18.16 14.89
CA LYS A 603 -27.60 18.77 13.69
C LYS A 603 -26.64 18.97 12.52
N GLU A 604 -25.45 18.39 12.60
CA GLU A 604 -24.46 18.37 11.53
C GLU A 604 -24.72 17.18 10.60
N PRO A 605 -24.35 17.27 9.31
CA PRO A 605 -24.35 16.13 8.40
C PRO A 605 -23.60 14.93 8.97
N ILE A 606 -24.14 13.72 8.78
CA ILE A 606 -23.45 12.48 9.12
C ILE A 606 -22.27 12.27 8.18
N GLY A 607 -21.18 11.65 8.66
CA GLY A 607 -20.00 11.48 7.81
C GLY A 607 -18.89 10.61 8.39
N TYR A 608 -17.81 10.52 7.63
CA TYR A 608 -16.53 9.95 8.02
C TYR A 608 -15.43 10.99 7.83
N ARG A 609 -14.60 11.18 8.86
CA ARG A 609 -13.42 12.03 8.84
C ARG A 609 -12.22 11.24 8.32
N ILE A 610 -11.46 11.86 7.42
CA ILE A 610 -10.15 11.38 6.98
C ILE A 610 -9.10 12.04 7.87
N VAL A 611 -8.28 11.22 8.53
CA VAL A 611 -7.16 11.66 9.35
C VAL A 611 -5.88 11.08 8.75
N CYS A 612 -5.04 11.96 8.23
CA CYS A 612 -3.69 11.65 7.74
C CYS A 612 -2.75 12.74 8.25
N ARG A 613 -1.59 12.36 8.78
CA ARG A 613 -0.56 13.31 9.24
C ARG A 613 0.74 13.20 8.45
N ASP A 614 0.93 12.07 7.79
CA ASP A 614 2.12 11.73 7.01
C ASP A 614 1.99 12.29 5.60
N GLN A 615 1.96 13.63 5.46
CA GLN A 615 1.76 14.32 4.18
C GLN A 615 2.93 15.29 3.89
N PRO A 616 4.14 14.77 3.62
CA PRO A 616 5.26 15.61 3.26
C PRO A 616 5.03 16.27 1.88
N PRO A 617 5.52 17.49 1.66
CA PRO A 617 5.41 18.13 0.36
C PRO A 617 6.28 17.43 -0.68
N MET A 618 5.82 17.40 -1.93
CA MET A 618 6.66 17.03 -3.06
C MET A 618 7.86 17.99 -3.19
N LEU A 619 9.07 17.43 -3.17
CA LEU A 619 10.33 18.20 -3.24
C LEU A 619 10.80 18.43 -4.69
N ALA A 620 10.40 17.56 -5.62
CA ALA A 620 10.69 17.75 -7.03
C ALA A 620 10.03 19.03 -7.55
N LYS A 621 10.72 19.76 -8.44
CA LYS A 621 10.20 21.02 -8.99
C LYS A 621 8.95 20.77 -9.82
N ALA A 622 8.05 21.75 -9.85
CA ALA A 622 6.77 21.65 -10.57
C ALA A 622 6.91 21.43 -12.08
N ASP A 623 8.01 21.91 -12.68
CA ASP A 623 8.37 21.74 -14.10
C ASP A 623 9.18 20.47 -14.38
N SER A 624 9.49 19.66 -13.36
CA SER A 624 10.19 18.40 -13.53
C SER A 624 9.30 17.32 -14.15
N MET A 625 9.93 16.38 -14.84
CA MET A 625 9.26 15.18 -15.37
C MET A 625 8.57 14.36 -14.27
N ILE A 626 9.17 14.28 -13.08
CA ILE A 626 8.59 13.60 -11.92
C ILE A 626 7.25 14.23 -11.56
N ALA A 627 7.20 15.58 -11.47
CA ALA A 627 5.96 16.30 -11.16
C ALA A 627 4.92 16.19 -12.28
N GLN A 628 5.34 16.20 -13.55
CA GLN A 628 4.42 16.00 -14.68
C GLN A 628 3.80 14.60 -14.68
N ARG A 629 4.58 13.54 -14.45
CA ARG A 629 4.10 12.14 -14.39
C ARG A 629 3.33 11.80 -13.11
N ALA A 630 3.60 12.49 -11.99
CA ALA A 630 2.93 12.30 -10.70
C ALA A 630 2.06 13.51 -10.32
N PRO A 631 1.01 13.84 -11.09
CA PRO A 631 0.13 14.98 -10.78
C PRO A 631 -0.53 14.85 -9.39
N PHE A 632 -0.78 13.62 -8.93
CA PHE A 632 -1.33 13.35 -7.60
C PHE A 632 -0.39 13.76 -6.45
N ALA A 633 0.92 13.83 -6.69
CA ALA A 633 1.88 14.17 -5.65
C ALA A 633 1.94 15.70 -5.37
N LYS A 634 1.32 16.52 -6.22
CA LYS A 634 1.39 18.00 -6.09
C LYS A 634 0.48 18.57 -5.00
N HIS A 635 -0.53 17.81 -4.57
CA HIS A 635 -1.45 18.17 -3.50
C HIS A 635 -1.68 16.97 -2.57
N ASP A 636 -2.18 17.24 -1.37
CA ASP A 636 -2.31 16.25 -0.30
C ASP A 636 -3.68 15.56 -0.32
N PHE A 637 -4.66 16.16 -1.00
CA PHE A 637 -6.01 15.67 -1.07
C PHE A 637 -6.70 16.14 -2.36
N PHE A 638 -7.51 15.27 -2.96
CA PHE A 638 -8.30 15.56 -4.16
C PHE A 638 -9.74 15.07 -4.02
N VAL A 639 -10.66 15.75 -4.72
CA VAL A 639 -12.05 15.31 -4.88
C VAL A 639 -12.45 15.45 -6.35
N THR A 640 -12.90 14.36 -6.95
CA THR A 640 -13.44 14.32 -8.31
C THR A 640 -14.88 13.82 -8.28
N PRO A 641 -15.72 14.14 -9.27
CA PRO A 641 -16.94 13.38 -9.51
C PRO A 641 -16.60 11.92 -9.84
N TYR A 642 -17.49 11.00 -9.51
CA TYR A 642 -17.35 9.60 -9.91
C TYR A 642 -17.49 9.47 -11.43
N VAL A 643 -16.50 8.82 -12.04
CA VAL A 643 -16.52 8.41 -13.45
C VAL A 643 -16.19 6.91 -13.49
N PRO A 644 -17.00 6.07 -14.19
CA PRO A 644 -16.71 4.65 -14.33
C PRO A 644 -15.30 4.41 -14.88
N HIS A 645 -14.61 3.44 -14.30
CA HIS A 645 -13.27 3.00 -14.71
C HIS A 645 -12.15 4.05 -14.57
N GLN A 646 -12.41 5.17 -13.89
CA GLN A 646 -11.41 6.18 -13.52
C GLN A 646 -10.77 5.82 -12.17
N TYR A 647 -9.65 5.09 -12.23
CA TYR A 647 -8.95 4.58 -11.04
C TYR A 647 -7.58 5.22 -10.81
N TYR A 648 -6.78 5.39 -11.86
CA TYR A 648 -5.33 5.59 -11.74
C TYR A 648 -4.94 7.06 -11.93
N PRO A 649 -4.51 7.77 -10.87
CA PRO A 649 -4.34 9.22 -10.91
C PRO A 649 -3.13 9.69 -11.74
N SER A 650 -2.19 8.79 -12.08
CA SER A 650 -1.11 8.97 -13.06
C SER A 650 -1.40 8.29 -14.40
N GLY A 651 -2.66 7.93 -14.66
CA GLY A 651 -3.10 7.31 -15.89
C GLY A 651 -2.81 5.83 -16.03
N LYS A 652 -3.44 5.25 -17.04
CA LYS A 652 -3.43 3.80 -17.26
C LYS A 652 -2.08 3.24 -17.69
N PHE A 653 -1.32 3.99 -18.51
CA PHE A 653 -0.06 3.54 -19.09
C PHE A 653 1.07 4.45 -18.62
N VAL A 654 1.75 4.07 -17.54
CA VAL A 654 2.76 4.90 -16.87
C VAL A 654 4.17 4.77 -17.46
N PRO A 655 4.68 3.57 -17.82
CA PRO A 655 6.05 3.44 -18.33
C PRO A 655 6.30 4.28 -19.59
N GLY A 656 7.45 4.96 -19.65
CA GLY A 656 7.86 5.78 -20.81
C GLY A 656 7.10 7.10 -20.99
N THR A 657 6.18 7.46 -20.08
CA THR A 657 5.50 8.76 -20.15
C THR A 657 6.45 9.92 -19.85
N MET A 658 6.30 11.02 -20.60
CA MET A 658 7.08 12.24 -20.41
C MET A 658 6.27 13.37 -19.76
N GLU A 659 5.04 13.52 -20.24
CA GLU A 659 4.13 14.61 -19.88
C GLU A 659 3.02 14.08 -18.98
N THR A 660 2.25 15.01 -18.39
CA THR A 660 1.04 14.68 -17.66
C THR A 660 0.10 13.85 -18.55
N PRO A 661 -0.24 12.60 -18.18
CA PRO A 661 -1.13 11.78 -18.98
C PRO A 661 -2.50 12.43 -19.14
N VAL A 662 -3.11 12.28 -20.32
CA VAL A 662 -4.45 12.83 -20.59
C VAL A 662 -5.47 12.32 -19.56
N ASP A 663 -5.43 11.01 -19.28
CA ASP A 663 -6.17 10.39 -18.20
C ASP A 663 -5.37 10.51 -16.90
N SER A 664 -5.49 11.63 -16.19
CA SER A 664 -4.81 11.85 -14.90
C SER A 664 -5.58 12.81 -14.01
N ILE A 665 -5.28 12.78 -12.71
CA ILE A 665 -6.07 13.50 -11.71
C ILE A 665 -6.11 15.02 -11.93
N GLU A 666 -5.07 15.61 -12.51
CA GLU A 666 -5.08 17.03 -12.88
C GLU A 666 -6.13 17.33 -13.95
N ASN A 667 -6.23 16.48 -14.97
CA ASN A 667 -7.18 16.65 -16.06
C ASN A 667 -8.61 16.29 -15.64
N TRP A 668 -8.78 15.35 -14.70
CA TRP A 668 -10.09 15.04 -14.12
C TRP A 668 -10.70 16.22 -13.36
N LEU A 669 -9.88 17.17 -12.93
CA LEU A 669 -10.31 18.40 -12.25
C LEU A 669 -10.50 19.59 -13.19
N ALA A 670 -9.98 19.52 -14.42
CA ALA A 670 -9.93 20.66 -15.35
C ALA A 670 -11.30 21.12 -15.82
N ASP A 671 -12.23 20.18 -16.01
CA ASP A 671 -13.64 20.47 -16.30
C ASP A 671 -14.33 20.79 -14.97
N ASP A 672 -14.45 22.09 -14.66
CA ASP A 672 -15.07 22.63 -13.45
C ASP A 672 -16.49 22.08 -13.23
N GLN A 673 -16.61 20.97 -12.51
CA GLN A 673 -17.82 20.19 -12.28
C GLN A 673 -18.29 20.31 -10.83
N ASN A 674 -19.59 20.07 -10.60
CA ASN A 674 -20.15 20.01 -9.24
C ASN A 674 -19.62 18.76 -8.50
N ILE A 675 -19.22 18.94 -7.24
CA ILE A 675 -18.83 17.86 -6.31
C ILE A 675 -19.50 18.02 -4.94
N GLU A 676 -20.47 18.94 -4.82
CA GLU A 676 -21.34 19.07 -3.63
C GLU A 676 -22.61 18.24 -3.85
N ASN A 677 -22.85 17.29 -2.94
CA ASN A 677 -24.03 16.43 -2.91
C ASN A 677 -24.18 15.54 -4.16
N GLU A 678 -23.06 14.99 -4.63
CA GLU A 678 -22.96 14.16 -5.84
C GLU A 678 -22.29 12.82 -5.51
N ASP A 679 -22.25 11.91 -6.47
CA ASP A 679 -21.36 10.75 -6.40
C ASP A 679 -19.92 11.22 -6.67
N ILE A 680 -19.05 11.09 -5.67
CA ILE A 680 -17.70 11.64 -5.66
C ILE A 680 -16.66 10.55 -5.37
N VAL A 681 -15.41 10.82 -5.71
CA VAL A 681 -14.25 10.02 -5.33
C VAL A 681 -13.23 10.95 -4.69
N THR A 682 -12.60 10.50 -3.61
CA THR A 682 -11.54 11.25 -2.93
C THR A 682 -10.22 10.50 -3.07
N TYR A 683 -9.13 11.26 -3.23
CA TYR A 683 -7.78 10.72 -3.29
C TYR A 683 -6.93 11.38 -2.20
N VAL A 684 -6.27 10.59 -1.37
CA VAL A 684 -5.43 11.07 -0.26
C VAL A 684 -3.97 10.77 -0.62
N THR A 685 -3.18 11.82 -0.77
CA THR A 685 -1.74 11.70 -0.99
C THR A 685 -1.04 11.71 0.36
N PHE A 686 -0.22 10.70 0.64
CA PHE A 686 0.51 10.56 1.91
C PHE A 686 1.85 9.87 1.67
N GLY A 687 2.79 9.94 2.60
CA GLY A 687 4.13 9.44 2.37
C GLY A 687 5.17 9.86 3.40
N VAL A 688 6.43 9.64 3.05
CA VAL A 688 7.60 10.05 3.84
C VAL A 688 8.73 10.54 2.92
N ASN A 689 9.44 11.58 3.35
CA ASN A 689 10.76 11.91 2.80
C ASN A 689 11.80 11.13 3.58
N HIS A 690 12.32 10.06 2.99
CA HIS A 690 13.21 9.11 3.63
C HIS A 690 14.67 9.59 3.53
N ILE A 691 15.25 9.87 4.69
CA ILE A 691 16.68 10.15 4.87
C ILE A 691 17.30 8.90 5.50
N PRO A 692 17.95 8.02 4.72
CA PRO A 692 18.43 6.75 5.24
C PRO A 692 19.46 6.91 6.36
N THR A 693 19.45 6.00 7.34
CA THR A 693 20.46 5.95 8.40
C THR A 693 21.22 4.63 8.38
N PRO A 694 22.43 4.55 8.99
CA PRO A 694 23.17 3.29 9.09
C PRO A 694 22.39 2.15 9.76
N GLU A 695 21.49 2.45 10.70
CA GLU A 695 20.64 1.45 11.38
C GLU A 695 19.64 0.75 10.44
N GLN A 696 19.40 1.32 9.25
CA GLN A 696 18.50 0.74 8.24
C GLN A 696 19.24 -0.19 7.27
N PHE A 697 20.54 -0.41 7.45
CA PHE A 697 21.36 -1.33 6.66
C PHE A 697 22.00 -2.39 7.57
N PRO A 698 22.07 -3.68 7.19
CA PRO A 698 21.77 -4.25 5.87
C PRO A 698 20.31 -4.52 5.54
N VAL A 699 19.41 -4.44 6.51
CA VAL A 699 17.95 -4.58 6.32
C VAL A 699 17.23 -3.60 7.24
N MET A 700 16.20 -2.94 6.72
CA MET A 700 15.48 -1.85 7.36
C MET A 700 14.38 -2.37 8.28
N SER A 701 14.36 -1.88 9.51
CA SER A 701 13.23 -2.07 10.43
C SER A 701 11.99 -1.35 9.89
N ALA A 702 10.82 -1.96 10.08
CA ALA A 702 9.57 -1.46 9.52
C ALA A 702 9.21 -0.03 9.99
N GLU A 703 9.02 0.89 9.06
CA GLU A 703 8.48 2.23 9.29
C GLU A 703 7.00 2.27 8.89
N THR A 704 6.10 2.79 9.73
CA THR A 704 4.64 2.71 9.51
C THR A 704 4.03 4.07 9.20
N LEU A 705 3.26 4.17 8.12
CA LEU A 705 2.44 5.32 7.75
C LEU A 705 0.96 4.92 7.85
N THR A 706 0.09 5.82 8.32
CA THR A 706 -1.34 5.50 8.53
C THR A 706 -2.29 6.57 8.02
N VAL A 707 -3.29 6.14 7.24
CA VAL A 707 -4.50 6.92 6.94
C VAL A 707 -5.67 6.32 7.70
N THR A 708 -6.43 7.14 8.44
CA THR A 708 -7.60 6.66 9.21
C THR A 708 -8.90 7.29 8.74
N LEU A 709 -9.94 6.48 8.56
CA LEU A 709 -11.32 6.88 8.32
C LEU A 709 -12.12 6.68 9.61
N LYS A 710 -12.54 7.78 10.26
CA LYS A 710 -13.27 7.73 11.54
C LYS A 710 -14.70 8.19 11.39
N PRO A 711 -15.69 7.50 11.97
CA PRO A 711 -17.08 7.98 11.96
C PRO A 711 -17.18 9.33 12.66
N SER A 712 -17.88 10.27 12.03
CA SER A 712 -18.10 11.64 12.53
C SER A 712 -19.59 11.94 12.50
N GLY A 713 -20.26 11.76 13.63
CA GLY A 713 -21.72 11.92 13.73
C GLY A 713 -22.51 10.88 12.94
N PHE A 714 -21.86 9.81 12.43
CA PHE A 714 -22.51 8.76 11.66
C PHE A 714 -23.48 7.92 12.49
N PHE A 715 -23.07 7.56 13.70
CA PHE A 715 -23.86 6.83 14.68
C PHE A 715 -24.46 7.78 15.72
N ASP A 716 -25.62 7.42 16.28
CA ASP A 716 -26.27 8.19 17.35
C ASP A 716 -25.46 8.21 18.67
N GLN A 717 -24.62 7.20 18.86
CA GLN A 717 -23.78 7.03 20.04
C GLN A 717 -22.60 6.13 19.68
N ASN A 718 -21.71 5.86 20.64
CA ASN A 718 -20.63 4.90 20.45
C ASN A 718 -21.21 3.55 19.94
N PRO A 719 -20.84 3.08 18.72
CA PRO A 719 -21.42 1.88 18.12
C PRO A 719 -20.90 0.57 18.72
N SER A 720 -19.92 0.65 19.63
CA SER A 720 -19.29 -0.47 20.33
C SER A 720 -19.81 -0.73 21.75
N LEU A 721 -20.91 -0.09 22.15
CA LEU A 721 -21.49 -0.27 23.48
C LEU A 721 -22.08 -1.67 23.72
N ASP A 722 -22.33 -2.43 22.66
CA ASP A 722 -22.78 -3.81 22.71
C ASP A 722 -21.64 -4.83 22.58
N VAL A 723 -20.38 -4.37 22.49
CA VAL A 723 -19.22 -5.25 22.58
C VAL A 723 -19.08 -5.71 24.03
N PRO A 724 -19.06 -7.02 24.31
CA PRO A 724 -19.02 -7.53 25.66
C PRO A 724 -17.70 -7.17 26.36
N ASN A 725 -17.79 -6.86 27.65
CA ASN A 725 -16.62 -6.85 28.53
C ASN A 725 -16.10 -8.28 28.65
N ALA A 726 -14.84 -8.49 28.31
CA ALA A 726 -14.17 -9.78 28.42
C ALA A 726 -13.07 -9.71 29.48
N LYS A 727 -13.13 -10.63 30.45
CA LYS A 727 -12.01 -10.96 31.33
C LYS A 727 -11.34 -12.23 30.82
N ASP A 728 -10.17 -12.09 30.23
CA ASP A 728 -9.38 -13.24 29.78
C ASP A 728 -8.83 -14.02 31.00
N ALA A 729 -9.22 -15.29 31.11
CA ALA A 729 -8.78 -16.18 32.17
C ALA A 729 -7.34 -16.68 31.98
N GLN A 730 -6.75 -16.53 30.79
CA GLN A 730 -5.36 -16.90 30.52
C GLN A 730 -4.36 -15.84 30.94
N SER A 731 -4.81 -14.61 31.16
CA SER A 731 -4.00 -13.51 31.68
C SER A 731 -3.51 -13.80 33.11
N ARG A 732 -2.20 -13.69 33.35
CA ARG A 732 -1.53 -14.03 34.62
C ARG A 732 -0.64 -12.90 35.10
N LEU A 733 -0.45 -12.81 36.42
CA LEU A 733 0.50 -11.88 37.03
C LEU A 733 1.92 -12.41 36.86
N THR A 734 2.88 -11.55 36.49
CA THR A 734 4.30 -11.91 36.38
C THR A 734 4.95 -12.08 37.74
N THR A 735 4.63 -11.21 38.71
CA THR A 735 5.08 -11.28 40.11
C THR A 735 4.07 -10.60 41.03
N MET A 736 3.46 -11.33 41.98
CA MET A 736 2.83 -10.76 43.17
C MET A 736 2.97 -11.70 44.38
N PRO A 737 3.19 -11.17 45.59
CA PRO A 737 3.07 -11.95 46.83
C PRO A 737 1.67 -12.55 46.95
N ALA A 738 1.56 -13.78 47.46
CA ALA A 738 0.28 -14.46 47.67
C ALA A 738 -0.74 -13.64 48.50
N GLU A 739 -0.24 -12.76 49.38
CA GLU A 739 -1.03 -11.87 50.23
C GLU A 739 -1.82 -10.82 49.44
N THR A 740 -1.34 -10.39 48.26
CA THR A 740 -2.05 -9.38 47.44
C THR A 740 -3.18 -10.00 46.61
N LEU A 741 -3.09 -11.30 46.28
CA LEU A 741 -4.16 -12.04 45.61
C LEU A 741 -5.43 -12.10 46.48
N ALA A 742 -5.27 -12.21 47.80
CA ALA A 742 -6.38 -12.27 48.76
C ALA A 742 -7.16 -10.94 48.88
N ASN A 743 -6.56 -9.82 48.46
CA ASN A 743 -7.15 -8.47 48.53
C ASN A 743 -7.77 -7.97 47.22
N GLN A 744 -8.02 -8.85 46.23
CA GLN A 744 -8.72 -8.54 44.96
C GLN A 744 -10.20 -8.07 45.11
N LYS A 745 -10.67 -7.74 46.31
CA LYS A 745 -12.00 -7.15 46.55
C LYS A 745 -12.21 -5.79 45.85
N TYR A 746 -11.15 -5.16 45.33
CA TYR A 746 -11.17 -3.83 44.71
C TYR A 746 -11.24 -3.83 43.17
N SER A 747 -11.14 -4.97 42.49
CA SER A 747 -11.30 -5.02 41.02
C SER A 747 -12.77 -5.04 40.62
N GLN A 748 -13.43 -3.88 40.64
CA GLN A 748 -14.81 -3.74 40.14
C GLN A 748 -14.92 -3.74 38.61
N CYS A 749 -13.81 -3.65 37.89
CA CYS A 749 -13.75 -3.36 36.44
C CYS A 749 -14.35 -4.45 35.53
N CYS A 750 -14.47 -5.69 36.02
CA CYS A 750 -14.91 -6.85 35.25
C CYS A 750 -16.05 -7.63 35.92
N ARG A 751 -16.89 -6.97 36.76
CA ARG A 751 -18.11 -7.63 37.24
C ARG A 751 -19.11 -7.77 36.10
N GLU A 752 -19.70 -8.94 35.94
CA GLU A 752 -20.72 -9.19 34.93
C GLU A 752 -21.96 -8.32 35.19
N LEU A 753 -22.59 -7.81 34.13
CA LEU A 753 -23.83 -7.01 34.23
C LEU A 753 -24.97 -7.77 34.94
N ALA A 754 -24.97 -9.11 34.89
CA ALA A 754 -25.93 -9.95 35.60
C ALA A 754 -25.81 -9.83 37.14
N GLU A 755 -24.60 -9.58 37.67
CA GLU A 755 -24.40 -9.36 39.11
C GLU A 755 -24.93 -8.00 39.58
N LEU A 756 -25.07 -7.04 38.67
CA LEU A 756 -25.61 -5.69 38.95
C LEU A 756 -27.14 -5.67 38.98
N GLN A 757 -27.83 -6.64 38.35
CA GLN A 757 -29.29 -6.71 38.34
C GLN A 757 -29.91 -7.28 39.63
N VAL A 758 -29.11 -7.79 40.57
CA VAL A 758 -29.60 -8.42 41.82
C VAL A 758 -29.80 -7.43 42.97
N ALA A 759 -29.41 -6.16 42.81
CA ALA A 759 -29.78 -5.11 43.77
C ALA A 759 -31.20 -4.55 43.51
N THR A 760 -32.19 -5.44 43.38
CA THR A 760 -33.60 -5.04 43.52
C THR A 760 -33.76 -4.32 44.85
N ARG A 761 -34.21 -3.06 44.80
CA ARG A 761 -34.63 -2.26 45.95
C ARG A 761 -35.37 -3.15 46.96
N LYS A 762 -34.89 -3.22 48.21
CA LYS A 762 -35.70 -3.75 49.31
C LYS A 762 -37.02 -2.98 49.33
N PRO A 763 -38.19 -3.63 49.21
CA PRO A 763 -39.47 -2.95 49.36
C PRO A 763 -39.62 -2.59 50.84
N GLY A 764 -39.55 -1.30 51.16
CA GLY A 764 -39.69 -0.84 52.55
C GLY A 764 -39.14 0.54 52.91
N VAL A 765 -38.64 1.35 51.96
CA VAL A 765 -38.23 2.73 52.26
C VAL A 765 -39.40 3.68 51.96
N ALA A 766 -39.94 4.27 53.03
CA ALA A 766 -41.02 5.27 53.01
C ALA A 766 -40.66 6.49 52.14
N PRO A 767 -41.67 7.22 51.59
CA PRO A 767 -41.42 8.39 50.76
C PRO A 767 -40.66 9.45 51.54
N PHE A 768 -39.72 10.11 50.85
CA PHE A 768 -38.88 11.18 51.38
C PHE A 768 -39.70 12.20 52.17
N GLY A 769 -39.51 12.21 53.49
CA GLY A 769 -39.94 13.30 54.35
C GLY A 769 -39.06 14.52 54.11
N ASN A 770 -39.68 15.69 54.07
CA ASN A 770 -39.00 16.98 54.06
C ASN A 770 -38.09 17.09 55.29
N GLY A 771 -36.78 16.91 55.08
CA GLY A 771 -35.79 17.00 56.14
C GLY A 771 -34.37 17.04 55.56
N GLU A 772 -33.81 18.25 55.56
CA GLU A 772 -32.39 18.60 55.45
C GLU A 772 -31.63 18.23 54.16
N ASN A 773 -31.28 19.29 53.43
CA ASN A 773 -30.39 19.29 52.28
C ASN A 773 -28.95 18.96 52.74
N PRO A 774 -28.31 17.86 52.28
CA PRO A 774 -26.98 17.45 52.73
C PRO A 774 -25.83 18.27 52.10
N HIS A 775 -26.12 19.38 51.43
CA HIS A 775 -25.15 20.22 50.72
C HIS A 775 -24.86 21.57 51.40
N GLU A 776 -24.90 21.62 52.74
CA GLU A 776 -24.34 22.76 53.48
C GLU A 776 -22.84 22.53 53.71
N PHE A 777 -21.98 23.04 52.82
CA PHE A 777 -20.56 23.16 53.10
C PHE A 777 -20.35 24.25 54.16
N LYS A 778 -20.21 23.86 55.43
CA LYS A 778 -19.82 24.77 56.50
C LYS A 778 -18.31 24.99 56.47
N HIS A 779 -17.94 26.25 56.21
CA HIS A 779 -16.65 26.88 56.49
C HIS A 779 -15.42 26.36 55.73
N ILE A 780 -14.83 27.26 54.94
CA ILE A 780 -13.43 27.19 54.52
C ILE A 780 -12.65 28.11 55.47
N GLU A 781 -11.76 27.55 56.29
CA GLU A 781 -10.73 28.33 57.00
C GLU A 781 -9.42 28.23 56.21
N PHE A 782 -8.88 29.38 55.81
CA PHE A 782 -7.52 29.48 55.31
C PHE A 782 -6.57 29.52 56.52
N SER A 783 -5.87 28.43 56.79
CA SER A 783 -4.69 28.44 57.65
C SER A 783 -3.47 28.66 56.76
N ASN A 784 -2.79 29.79 56.95
CA ASN A 784 -1.44 30.00 56.45
C ASN A 784 -0.52 28.95 57.09
N ASN A 785 -0.22 27.88 56.38
CA ASN A 785 1.07 27.18 56.38
C ASN A 785 1.00 25.99 55.40
N ASP A 786 2.02 25.91 54.56
CA ASP A 786 2.21 24.96 53.47
C ASP A 786 2.14 23.49 53.92
N ASN A 787 0.95 22.87 53.88
CA ASN A 787 0.78 21.44 53.58
C ASN A 787 -0.70 21.10 53.36
N LEU A 788 -1.03 20.74 52.11
CA LEU A 788 -2.37 20.31 51.70
C LEU A 788 -2.52 18.81 51.99
N VAL A 789 -3.33 18.45 52.99
CA VAL A 789 -3.83 17.08 53.18
C VAL A 789 -5.33 17.12 52.95
N LEU A 790 -5.79 16.47 51.88
CA LEU A 790 -7.21 16.25 51.60
C LEU A 790 -7.73 15.11 52.48
N HIS A 791 -8.81 15.36 53.21
CA HIS A 791 -9.67 14.33 53.79
C HIS A 791 -10.89 14.07 52.91
#